data_AF-A0A7Z9H5M1-F1
#
_entry.id   AF-A0A7Z9H5M1-F1
#
_cell.length_a   1.000
_cell.length_b   1.000
_cell.length_c   1.000
_cell.angle_alpha   90.00
_cell.angle_beta   90.00
_cell.angle_gamma   90.00
#
_symmetry.space_group_name_H-M   'P 1'
#
loop_
_entity.id
_entity.type
_entity.pdbx_description
1 polymer ?
#
loop_
_entity_poly.entity_id
_entity_poly.type
_entity_poly.pdbx_seq_one_letter_code
_entity_poly.pdbx_strand_id
1 'polypeptide(L)'
;MYPRTVFLIRLTGFDSWVGDFMHRFSLIMPFLWVSVAFGQAPPPAPPGQLSPLQPPSGDIESEIAYLDAPCSGGHAVDPNRAVGTFPGGCGRDVQVAARRGTPSSGGGSGAGPTSWPSGPCSSADFAAATGAAFVELVATSTDACLNELWTFDGDVETAISPANVLLIASTIETEALDLLGNSERLRRMTYFYQIAFYHEYYQPSVTYDPSTGAAAVQAMVTIGEQPDLITVNPPISLLSQWLVSIDSTNASILLIDQIQAVLQRYSSDPTHEDEYQERLMAYRCLFTLARQIGNENSTGGTSSPWYSAIPPGLIAAVATIGLDVTYTSDSEYVVLNALWVMNRFGFLDPATRSAAHDILTQAYNLHVPYSGPWLQAVTDLDFQFDGLLFGGGSLDLAQIHAEVMAIALPNEFLFDQGRLKFLTAIDLDLANALYDAIQEVESQFFRKCGALEAVPGDGNEALTLVIYGSPQEYQTYQPFLYGLSTNNGGIFIESWGTLFTYDRTPAQSIYTLEELLRHEYTHYLDSRYLITGSFGESGTLYEGNRLVWYNEGLAEYLVGATRVNGVLPRGILLDQISGDSSRLTVADITSATYGSFTFYRYAGVYFEFLEEQRPDLLVALFDAMLGNDIVILDALYAAMANDAQLQVDYDSFIDAQIADHQQGTGLFAEDVPTTPTPTTLAGDNAQQVLDDLQSLLFAGGQFRVWSNRFQYEYSETTPLAGQPIEDYRASTDLALDGQLGQLTGLSDNMISAVAWFGETTVSADLATSTMVFEGPYSATAGDVVAPSAPTGVVAVSANGTVTLSWDANQEPDWSGYFIHRSEVAGGPYNLVNPLPHLQNVFVDTEAGVGELYYVITAIDASDNESLPSVEVMVESTIDILVINGYFEAGNTGYHSSYLDVLDGLGLGYQAWDPFLDGPVTTELLAEFTNGVVMWPIGYFHTGFPDQLGPARQALLMEYLQSGGSLVLSGAYATAFLDSTALFTNYLFLQHEQWDMDLPGLLGEPGNTVGDGLDLQLSNGFYQSELTALPPAQKAFSYDPLSGAGTLQGGGAAVVTVDETYKAAVLAFPLSSVVAGDRSLLMARILEWMLPPNPCADPFIRGDSNSSGAVDIADVIFLLDYLFSSGGTPSPEEAGDANADGALDISDAIYLLVFLFDSGAPPAAPYPDAGCP
;
A
#
# COMPACT_ATOMS: atom_id res chain seq x y z
N MET A 1 27.97 -49.76 1.38
CA MET A 1 29.02 -50.40 2.20
C MET A 1 29.56 -49.35 3.18
N TYR A 2 29.75 -49.74 4.44
CA TYR A 2 30.37 -48.97 5.55
C TYR A 2 31.85 -48.56 5.28
N PRO A 3 32.54 -47.79 6.16
CA PRO A 3 32.10 -46.95 7.30
C PRO A 3 32.83 -45.58 7.46
N ARG A 4 32.37 -44.77 8.44
CA ARG A 4 33.16 -44.02 9.49
C ARG A 4 32.13 -43.27 10.37
N THR A 5 31.68 -43.72 11.53
CA THR A 5 32.39 -44.01 12.81
C THR A 5 33.03 -42.78 13.44
N VAL A 6 32.31 -42.15 14.37
CA VAL A 6 32.82 -41.26 15.43
C VAL A 6 32.35 -41.83 16.78
N PHE A 7 33.18 -41.73 17.82
CA PHE A 7 32.95 -42.37 19.12
C PHE A 7 32.63 -41.33 20.22
N LEU A 8 31.59 -41.62 20.99
CA LEU A 8 31.17 -41.03 22.28
C LEU A 8 32.34 -40.66 23.25
N ILE A 9 32.20 -39.73 24.22
CA ILE A 9 31.36 -39.84 25.45
C ILE A 9 31.16 -38.48 26.20
N ARG A 10 29.91 -38.20 26.59
CA ARG A 10 29.32 -37.51 27.79
C ARG A 10 30.15 -36.50 28.64
N LEU A 11 29.49 -35.40 29.04
CA LEU A 11 28.86 -35.24 30.38
C LEU A 11 28.04 -33.92 30.56
N THR A 12 26.71 -34.06 30.59
CA THR A 12 25.73 -33.49 31.56
C THR A 12 25.80 -32.02 32.04
N GLY A 13 24.74 -31.28 31.71
CA GLY A 13 24.02 -30.39 32.65
C GLY A 13 24.04 -28.89 32.35
N PHE A 14 22.91 -28.34 31.89
CA PHE A 14 22.11 -27.31 32.59
C PHE A 14 20.80 -27.05 31.81
N ASP A 15 19.72 -26.68 32.51
CA ASP A 15 18.40 -26.41 31.94
C ASP A 15 18.21 -24.93 31.56
N SER A 16 17.19 -24.67 30.73
CA SER A 16 16.58 -23.38 30.33
C SER A 16 17.32 -22.51 29.28
N TRP A 17 16.51 -21.83 28.46
CA TRP A 17 16.86 -20.88 27.39
C TRP A 17 17.58 -21.41 26.13
N VAL A 18 16.81 -21.88 25.15
CA VAL A 18 16.93 -21.47 23.73
C VAL A 18 15.52 -21.42 23.15
N GLY A 19 15.11 -20.25 22.67
CA GLY A 19 13.81 -20.02 22.04
C GLY A 19 13.84 -18.79 21.16
N ASP A 20 14.99 -18.53 20.51
CA ASP A 20 15.19 -17.44 19.56
C ASP A 20 16.55 -17.64 18.82
N PHE A 21 16.57 -18.38 17.69
CA PHE A 21 17.77 -18.44 16.80
C PHE A 21 17.56 -19.06 15.39
N MET A 22 16.36 -19.00 14.79
CA MET A 22 16.14 -19.48 13.40
C MET A 22 15.11 -18.62 12.65
N HIS A 23 15.32 -17.30 12.59
CA HIS A 23 14.48 -16.37 11.82
C HIS A 23 15.27 -15.33 11.00
N ARG A 24 16.50 -15.65 10.55
CA ARG A 24 17.24 -14.84 9.56
C ARG A 24 17.95 -15.73 8.53
N PHE A 25 18.02 -15.25 7.29
CA PHE A 25 18.46 -15.91 6.04
C PHE A 25 17.49 -16.99 5.50
N SER A 26 16.98 -16.90 4.27
CA SER A 26 17.76 -16.61 3.05
C SER A 26 16.95 -15.95 1.93
N LEU A 27 17.57 -14.98 1.24
CA LEU A 27 17.22 -14.58 -0.13
C LEU A 27 18.40 -14.93 -1.06
N ILE A 28 18.05 -15.36 -2.29
CA ILE A 28 18.78 -15.21 -3.58
C ILE A 28 20.22 -15.78 -3.73
N MET A 29 20.36 -16.80 -4.61
CA MET A 29 21.25 -16.77 -5.82
C MET A 29 21.08 -18.07 -6.67
N PRO A 30 21.24 -18.05 -8.01
CA PRO A 30 20.69 -19.10 -8.90
C PRO A 30 21.70 -19.93 -9.75
N PHE A 31 21.13 -20.89 -10.52
CA PHE A 31 21.65 -21.64 -11.68
C PHE A 31 23.06 -22.30 -11.72
N LEU A 32 23.08 -23.63 -11.91
CA LEU A 32 23.96 -24.29 -12.91
C LEU A 32 23.50 -25.69 -13.35
N TRP A 33 23.72 -26.03 -14.62
CA TRP A 33 23.13 -27.14 -15.39
C TRP A 33 23.62 -28.56 -15.04
N VAL A 34 22.71 -29.57 -15.19
CA VAL A 34 23.02 -30.89 -15.80
C VAL A 34 21.82 -31.41 -16.62
N SER A 35 22.02 -31.66 -17.92
CA SER A 35 21.05 -32.35 -18.79
C SER A 35 21.08 -33.88 -18.63
N VAL A 36 19.99 -34.61 -18.95
CA VAL A 36 19.96 -35.81 -19.86
C VAL A 36 18.64 -36.62 -19.82
N ALA A 37 18.11 -36.88 -21.03
CA ALA A 37 17.25 -38.00 -21.49
C ALA A 37 15.76 -38.13 -21.09
N PHE A 38 14.93 -37.82 -22.09
CA PHE A 38 13.58 -38.33 -22.41
C PHE A 38 13.18 -39.73 -21.88
N GLY A 39 11.93 -39.82 -21.40
CA GLY A 39 11.11 -41.03 -21.37
C GLY A 39 9.65 -40.71 -21.76
N GLN A 40 9.11 -41.35 -22.79
CA GLN A 40 7.77 -41.04 -23.33
C GLN A 40 6.63 -41.59 -22.47
N ALA A 41 5.57 -40.80 -22.28
CA ALA A 41 4.24 -41.21 -21.81
C ALA A 41 3.17 -40.89 -22.88
N PRO A 42 2.00 -41.58 -22.90
CA PRO A 42 1.12 -41.65 -24.08
C PRO A 42 0.16 -40.44 -24.24
N PRO A 43 -0.43 -40.25 -25.44
CA PRO A 43 -1.25 -39.07 -25.76
C PRO A 43 -2.64 -39.07 -25.08
N PRO A 44 -3.28 -37.89 -24.94
CA PRO A 44 -4.58 -37.73 -24.30
C PRO A 44 -5.73 -38.34 -25.11
N ALA A 45 -6.81 -38.69 -24.41
CA ALA A 45 -8.09 -39.07 -25.03
C ALA A 45 -8.87 -37.82 -25.50
N PRO A 46 -9.64 -37.90 -26.59
CA PRO A 46 -10.39 -36.75 -27.11
C PRO A 46 -11.59 -36.38 -26.23
N PRO A 47 -11.96 -35.09 -26.14
CA PRO A 47 -13.10 -34.64 -25.35
C PRO A 47 -14.43 -35.16 -25.92
N GLY A 48 -15.25 -35.74 -25.06
CA GLY A 48 -16.62 -36.13 -25.39
C GLY A 48 -17.56 -34.93 -25.29
N GLN A 49 -18.32 -34.65 -26.35
CA GLN A 49 -19.34 -33.59 -26.34
C GLN A 49 -20.39 -33.85 -25.26
N LEU A 50 -20.51 -32.94 -24.30
CA LEU A 50 -21.72 -32.77 -23.49
C LEU A 50 -22.52 -31.61 -24.08
N SER A 51 -23.81 -31.85 -24.31
CA SER A 51 -24.73 -30.83 -24.82
C SER A 51 -25.00 -29.77 -23.75
N PRO A 52 -25.21 -28.49 -24.13
CA PRO A 52 -25.50 -27.44 -23.17
C PRO A 52 -26.84 -27.70 -22.47
N LEU A 53 -26.81 -27.72 -21.13
CA LEU A 53 -28.00 -27.57 -20.31
C LEU A 53 -28.26 -26.08 -20.09
N GLN A 54 -29.50 -25.68 -20.35
CA GLN A 54 -29.95 -24.29 -20.22
C GLN A 54 -30.18 -23.97 -18.74
N PRO A 55 -29.53 -22.94 -18.16
CA PRO A 55 -29.73 -22.60 -16.75
C PRO A 55 -31.16 -22.07 -16.50
N PRO A 56 -31.73 -22.32 -15.31
CA PRO A 56 -32.99 -21.71 -14.91
C PRO A 56 -32.79 -20.21 -14.64
N SER A 57 -33.67 -19.38 -15.20
CA SER A 57 -33.65 -17.94 -14.97
C SER A 57 -34.22 -17.59 -13.58
N GLY A 58 -33.37 -17.03 -12.71
CA GLY A 58 -33.76 -16.40 -11.46
C GLY A 58 -32.59 -15.59 -10.92
N ASP A 59 -32.83 -14.32 -10.54
CA ASP A 59 -31.81 -13.43 -9.99
C ASP A 59 -31.37 -13.95 -8.61
N ILE A 60 -30.08 -14.22 -8.45
CA ILE A 60 -29.49 -14.77 -7.21
C ILE A 60 -28.66 -13.70 -6.44
N GLU A 61 -28.22 -12.63 -7.11
CA GLU A 61 -27.29 -11.64 -6.54
C GLU A 61 -27.89 -10.76 -5.43
N SER A 62 -29.22 -10.62 -5.33
CA SER A 62 -29.84 -9.65 -4.41
C SER A 62 -30.12 -10.15 -2.98
N GLU A 63 -29.93 -11.44 -2.67
CA GLU A 63 -30.09 -11.99 -1.31
C GLU A 63 -28.78 -12.50 -0.67
N ILE A 64 -27.70 -12.66 -1.43
CA ILE A 64 -26.39 -13.14 -0.90
C ILE A 64 -25.65 -12.03 -0.13
N ALA A 65 -25.72 -10.79 -0.61
CA ALA A 65 -25.01 -9.62 -0.04
C ALA A 65 -25.37 -9.27 1.42
N TYR A 66 -26.41 -9.88 2.00
CA TYR A 66 -26.83 -9.68 3.40
C TYR A 66 -26.43 -10.82 4.35
N LEU A 67 -25.77 -11.88 3.86
CA LEU A 67 -25.38 -13.04 4.68
C LEU A 67 -23.90 -13.40 4.59
N ASP A 68 -23.23 -13.08 3.48
CA ASP A 68 -21.78 -13.32 3.29
C ASP A 68 -20.94 -12.10 3.69
N ALA A 69 -21.11 -11.65 4.93
CA ALA A 69 -20.17 -10.74 5.60
C ALA A 69 -19.23 -11.56 6.50
N PRO A 70 -18.13 -12.14 5.98
CA PRO A 70 -17.10 -12.69 6.83
C PRO A 70 -16.47 -11.54 7.61
N CYS A 71 -16.75 -11.48 8.91
CA CYS A 71 -15.85 -10.86 9.88
C CYS A 71 -14.60 -11.74 10.07
N SER A 72 -13.95 -12.13 8.96
CA SER A 72 -12.56 -12.54 8.96
C SER A 72 -11.74 -11.28 9.16
N GLY A 73 -11.47 -10.95 10.42
CA GLY A 73 -10.46 -9.97 10.80
C GLY A 73 -9.06 -10.46 10.41
N GLY A 74 -8.80 -10.56 9.11
CA GLY A 74 -7.49 -10.69 8.51
C GLY A 74 -6.81 -9.33 8.55
N HIS A 75 -6.53 -8.82 9.76
CA HIS A 75 -5.43 -7.88 9.89
C HIS A 75 -4.17 -8.62 9.47
N ALA A 76 -3.36 -8.02 8.60
CA ALA A 76 -1.96 -8.39 8.51
C ALA A 76 -1.35 -8.16 9.91
N VAL A 77 -1.13 -9.25 10.65
CA VAL A 77 -0.43 -9.17 11.93
C VAL A 77 1.05 -9.06 11.60
N ASP A 78 1.58 -7.84 11.70
CA ASP A 78 3.02 -7.64 11.88
C ASP A 78 3.49 -8.57 13.01
N PRO A 79 4.37 -9.56 12.74
CA PRO A 79 4.78 -10.54 13.74
C PRO A 79 5.57 -9.92 14.89
N ASN A 80 5.94 -8.63 14.83
CA ASN A 80 6.65 -7.91 15.88
C ASN A 80 5.76 -7.07 16.82
N ARG A 81 4.46 -6.87 16.53
CA ARG A 81 3.59 -6.04 17.40
C ARG A 81 3.09 -6.77 18.64
N ALA A 82 3.83 -6.60 19.74
CA ALA A 82 3.43 -7.09 21.06
C ALA A 82 2.13 -6.42 21.57
N VAL A 83 1.16 -7.28 21.94
CA VAL A 83 -0.07 -7.06 22.73
C VAL A 83 -0.27 -5.66 23.31
N GLY A 84 -1.10 -4.83 22.65
CA GLY A 84 -1.55 -3.54 23.18
C GLY A 84 -2.75 -2.95 22.42
N THR A 85 -3.95 -3.05 23.01
CA THR A 85 -5.20 -2.31 22.67
C THR A 85 -5.66 -2.27 21.20
N PHE A 86 -6.74 -2.99 20.90
CA PHE A 86 -7.52 -2.82 19.65
C PHE A 86 -8.35 -1.52 19.68
N PRO A 87 -8.32 -0.67 18.63
CA PRO A 87 -9.40 0.25 18.33
C PRO A 87 -10.54 -0.49 17.60
N GLY A 88 -11.80 -0.21 17.96
CA GLY A 88 -12.96 -0.86 17.36
C GLY A 88 -13.51 -0.12 16.14
N GLY A 89 -14.13 -0.86 15.21
CA GLY A 89 -14.79 -0.26 14.05
C GLY A 89 -15.42 -1.28 13.08
N CYS A 90 -16.65 -1.73 13.37
CA CYS A 90 -17.54 -2.35 12.38
C CYS A 90 -18.98 -1.91 12.63
N GLY A 91 -19.40 -0.83 11.99
CA GLY A 91 -20.79 -0.40 11.94
C GLY A 91 -20.99 0.65 10.85
N ARG A 92 -21.97 0.42 9.97
CA ARG A 92 -22.62 1.48 9.18
C ARG A 92 -24.10 1.15 8.98
N ASP A 93 -24.87 2.23 8.90
CA ASP A 93 -26.32 2.26 8.81
C ASP A 93 -26.90 1.70 7.51
N VAL A 94 -28.17 1.29 7.56
CA VAL A 94 -29.00 1.04 6.36
C VAL A 94 -30.32 1.79 6.51
N GLN A 95 -30.50 2.87 5.73
CA GLN A 95 -31.83 3.46 5.54
C GLN A 95 -32.61 2.68 4.47
N VAL A 96 -33.90 2.42 4.73
CA VAL A 96 -34.74 1.56 3.89
C VAL A 96 -35.60 2.36 2.91
N ALA A 97 -35.33 2.21 1.60
CA ALA A 97 -36.20 2.71 0.53
C ALA A 97 -37.20 1.62 0.08
N ALA A 98 -38.49 1.79 0.39
CA ALA A 98 -39.52 0.78 0.12
C ALA A 98 -40.05 0.77 -1.33
N ARG A 99 -40.15 -0.41 -1.95
CA ARG A 99 -41.04 -0.65 -3.12
C ARG A 99 -41.93 -1.90 -2.94
N ARG A 100 -43.13 -1.84 -3.54
CA ARG A 100 -44.27 -2.72 -3.23
C ARG A 100 -44.39 -3.90 -4.20
N GLY A 101 -44.46 -5.11 -3.67
CA GLY A 101 -45.02 -6.30 -4.34
C GLY A 101 -46.25 -6.84 -3.59
N THR A 102 -47.40 -6.98 -4.25
CA THR A 102 -48.65 -7.47 -3.62
C THR A 102 -48.80 -8.99 -3.72
N PRO A 103 -49.01 -9.73 -2.61
CA PRO A 103 -49.39 -11.15 -2.66
C PRO A 103 -50.88 -11.35 -3.02
N SER A 104 -51.17 -12.43 -3.74
CA SER A 104 -52.53 -12.88 -4.04
C SER A 104 -53.13 -13.73 -2.90
N SER A 105 -54.45 -13.83 -2.84
CA SER A 105 -55.17 -14.31 -1.65
C SER A 105 -55.61 -15.77 -1.71
N GLY A 106 -55.45 -16.48 -0.59
CA GLY A 106 -56.03 -17.81 -0.33
C GLY A 106 -56.24 -18.02 1.17
N GLY A 107 -57.49 -17.97 1.63
CA GLY A 107 -57.80 -17.85 3.07
C GLY A 107 -58.16 -19.16 3.79
N GLY A 108 -57.82 -19.23 5.08
CA GLY A 108 -58.32 -20.19 6.06
C GLY A 108 -58.51 -19.51 7.41
N SER A 109 -59.71 -19.60 8.00
CA SER A 109 -60.12 -18.72 9.11
C SER A 109 -59.90 -19.32 10.50
N GLY A 110 -59.03 -18.69 11.30
CA GLY A 110 -58.95 -18.82 12.76
C GLY A 110 -58.82 -17.44 13.39
N ALA A 111 -59.60 -17.12 14.43
CA ALA A 111 -59.67 -15.77 14.97
C ALA A 111 -58.69 -15.55 16.14
N GLY A 112 -57.60 -14.83 15.87
CA GLY A 112 -56.75 -14.17 16.88
C GLY A 112 -57.06 -12.67 17.01
N PRO A 113 -56.62 -11.99 18.08
CA PRO A 113 -56.91 -10.58 18.30
C PRO A 113 -56.10 -9.65 17.37
N THR A 114 -56.83 -8.70 16.75
CA THR A 114 -56.37 -7.40 16.22
C THR A 114 -54.93 -7.28 15.72
N SER A 115 -54.77 -7.41 14.40
CA SER A 115 -53.66 -6.86 13.63
C SER A 115 -53.37 -5.39 13.98
N TRP A 116 -52.09 -5.02 14.09
CA TRP A 116 -51.67 -3.63 13.90
C TRP A 116 -52.05 -3.16 12.48
N PRO A 117 -52.45 -1.89 12.30
CA PRO A 117 -52.60 -1.30 10.99
C PRO A 117 -51.22 -1.09 10.35
N SER A 118 -51.17 -1.06 9.02
CA SER A 118 -49.98 -0.71 8.24
C SER A 118 -49.61 0.78 8.42
N GLY A 119 -48.93 1.11 9.51
CA GLY A 119 -48.27 2.39 9.78
C GLY A 119 -46.76 2.22 9.88
N PRO A 120 -45.98 3.31 9.84
CA PRO A 120 -44.54 3.26 10.11
C PRO A 120 -44.31 2.86 11.57
N CYS A 121 -43.22 2.13 11.79
CA CYS A 121 -42.65 1.78 13.08
C CYS A 121 -41.33 2.57 13.22
N SER A 122 -40.90 2.87 14.45
CA SER A 122 -39.70 3.66 14.73
C SER A 122 -39.08 3.29 16.07
N SER A 123 -37.80 3.61 16.29
CA SER A 123 -37.11 3.48 17.59
C SER A 123 -37.93 4.11 18.73
N ALA A 124 -38.49 5.30 18.49
CA ALA A 124 -39.36 6.03 19.41
C ALA A 124 -40.62 5.25 19.86
N ASP A 125 -41.20 4.40 19.01
CA ASP A 125 -42.36 3.57 19.38
C ASP A 125 -41.98 2.49 20.40
N PHE A 126 -40.78 1.91 20.27
CA PHE A 126 -40.23 0.96 21.25
C PHE A 126 -39.84 1.65 22.55
N ALA A 127 -39.22 2.83 22.49
CA ALA A 127 -38.89 3.64 23.67
C ALA A 127 -40.12 4.07 24.47
N ALA A 128 -41.24 4.37 23.79
CA ALA A 128 -42.50 4.75 24.42
C ALA A 128 -43.26 3.56 25.04
N ALA A 129 -43.00 2.33 24.59
CA ALA A 129 -43.65 1.13 25.09
C ALA A 129 -43.03 0.66 26.42
N THR A 130 -43.85 0.26 27.39
CA THR A 130 -43.38 -0.19 28.71
C THR A 130 -44.14 -1.40 29.23
N GLY A 131 -43.46 -2.25 30.00
CA GLY A 131 -44.07 -3.45 30.60
C GLY A 131 -44.65 -4.38 29.53
N ALA A 132 -45.81 -4.97 29.79
CA ALA A 132 -46.46 -5.91 28.87
C ALA A 132 -46.75 -5.31 27.47
N ALA A 133 -46.83 -3.99 27.31
CA ALA A 133 -46.98 -3.35 26.00
C ALA A 133 -45.69 -3.40 25.18
N PHE A 134 -44.52 -3.28 25.82
CA PHE A 134 -43.22 -3.45 25.18
C PHE A 134 -43.02 -4.89 24.70
N VAL A 135 -43.33 -5.85 25.57
CA VAL A 135 -43.27 -7.28 25.23
C VAL A 135 -44.14 -7.60 24.03
N GLU A 136 -45.39 -7.16 24.01
CA GLU A 136 -46.30 -7.45 22.91
C GLU A 136 -45.90 -6.74 21.61
N LEU A 137 -45.33 -5.52 21.71
CA LEU A 137 -44.76 -4.81 20.56
C LEU A 137 -43.61 -5.62 19.95
N VAL A 138 -42.61 -6.02 20.74
CA VAL A 138 -41.50 -6.87 20.26
C VAL A 138 -42.04 -8.18 19.68
N ALA A 139 -42.84 -8.92 20.46
CA ALA A 139 -43.32 -10.26 20.10
C ALA A 139 -44.23 -10.32 18.87
N THR A 140 -44.79 -9.19 18.41
CA THR A 140 -45.70 -9.14 17.24
C THR A 140 -45.22 -8.21 16.10
N SER A 141 -44.05 -7.58 16.24
CA SER A 141 -43.45 -6.73 15.21
C SER A 141 -43.00 -7.52 13.98
N THR A 142 -42.95 -6.86 12.82
CA THR A 142 -42.31 -7.37 11.61
C THR A 142 -40.78 -7.24 11.68
N ASP A 143 -40.05 -7.93 10.81
CA ASP A 143 -38.58 -7.86 10.78
C ASP A 143 -38.15 -6.42 10.47
N ALA A 144 -38.76 -5.80 9.46
CA ALA A 144 -38.57 -4.39 9.14
C ALA A 144 -38.83 -3.42 10.31
N CYS A 145 -39.77 -3.73 11.22
CA CYS A 145 -40.04 -2.88 12.40
C CYS A 145 -38.98 -3.07 13.50
N LEU A 146 -38.50 -4.30 13.71
CA LEU A 146 -37.36 -4.54 14.60
C LEU A 146 -36.05 -3.98 14.00
N ASN A 147 -35.94 -3.90 12.67
CA ASN A 147 -34.75 -3.35 12.02
C ASN A 147 -34.52 -1.86 12.31
N GLU A 148 -35.56 -1.10 12.65
CA GLU A 148 -35.46 0.29 13.11
C GLU A 148 -34.61 0.43 14.40
N LEU A 149 -34.31 -0.68 15.09
CA LEU A 149 -33.43 -0.73 16.26
C LEU A 149 -31.95 -0.99 15.92
N TRP A 150 -31.55 -1.18 14.65
CA TRP A 150 -30.14 -1.37 14.27
C TRP A 150 -29.34 -0.05 14.23
N THR A 151 -29.95 1.06 13.83
CA THR A 151 -29.33 2.39 13.93
C THR A 151 -29.41 2.88 15.36
N PHE A 152 -28.27 3.18 15.99
CA PHE A 152 -28.24 3.54 17.41
C PHE A 152 -28.65 5.00 17.65
N ASP A 153 -29.68 5.18 18.48
CA ASP A 153 -30.11 6.48 19.01
C ASP A 153 -30.54 6.37 20.50
N GLY A 154 -30.92 7.48 21.12
CA GLY A 154 -31.36 7.49 22.53
C GLY A 154 -32.70 6.79 22.80
N ASP A 155 -33.52 6.57 21.77
CA ASP A 155 -34.74 5.78 21.86
C ASP A 155 -34.41 4.28 21.80
N VAL A 156 -33.45 3.86 20.98
CA VAL A 156 -32.87 2.50 20.98
C VAL A 156 -32.22 2.19 22.32
N GLU A 157 -31.38 3.08 22.87
CA GLU A 157 -30.78 2.93 24.21
C GLU A 157 -31.87 2.71 25.29
N THR A 158 -33.00 3.42 25.17
CA THR A 158 -34.17 3.23 26.06
C THR A 158 -34.85 1.88 25.83
N ALA A 159 -35.05 1.48 24.57
CA ALA A 159 -35.71 0.23 24.19
C ALA A 159 -34.92 -1.02 24.64
N ILE A 160 -33.60 -1.03 24.47
CA ILE A 160 -32.71 -2.14 24.86
C ILE A 160 -32.26 -2.10 26.33
N SER A 161 -32.81 -1.18 27.13
CA SER A 161 -32.42 -1.01 28.54
C SER A 161 -32.48 -2.33 29.34
N PRO A 162 -31.63 -2.51 30.39
CA PRO A 162 -31.56 -3.75 31.16
C PRO A 162 -32.91 -4.25 31.71
N ALA A 163 -33.81 -3.32 32.05
CA ALA A 163 -35.15 -3.64 32.52
C ALA A 163 -36.04 -4.29 31.44
N ASN A 164 -35.91 -3.86 30.18
CA ASN A 164 -36.62 -4.44 29.05
C ASN A 164 -36.03 -5.79 28.64
N VAL A 165 -34.69 -5.94 28.65
CA VAL A 165 -34.02 -7.23 28.41
C VAL A 165 -34.47 -8.29 29.42
N LEU A 166 -34.50 -7.96 30.72
CA LEU A 166 -35.03 -8.81 31.79
C LEU A 166 -36.51 -9.17 31.61
N LEU A 167 -37.32 -8.21 31.13
CA LEU A 167 -38.75 -8.43 30.91
C LEU A 167 -39.00 -9.41 29.74
N ILE A 168 -38.25 -9.26 28.64
CA ILE A 168 -38.24 -10.22 27.53
C ILE A 168 -37.76 -11.60 28.01
N ALA A 169 -36.74 -11.68 28.88
CA ALA A 169 -36.25 -12.96 29.42
C ALA A 169 -37.37 -13.74 30.12
N SER A 170 -38.06 -13.07 31.05
CA SER A 170 -39.17 -13.68 31.81
C SER A 170 -40.37 -14.08 30.94
N THR A 171 -40.54 -13.42 29.79
CA THR A 171 -41.58 -13.76 28.81
C THR A 171 -41.17 -15.00 28.02
N ILE A 172 -39.93 -15.05 27.52
CA ILE A 172 -39.38 -16.23 26.83
C ILE A 172 -39.48 -17.48 27.71
N GLU A 173 -39.08 -17.40 28.99
CA GLU A 173 -39.19 -18.53 29.94
C GLU A 173 -40.63 -19.06 30.09
N THR A 174 -41.63 -18.20 29.89
CA THR A 174 -43.05 -18.57 29.97
C THR A 174 -43.60 -19.08 28.65
N GLU A 175 -43.32 -18.38 27.54
CA GLU A 175 -43.86 -18.71 26.20
C GLU A 175 -43.19 -19.94 25.57
N ALA A 176 -41.93 -20.25 25.93
CA ALA A 176 -41.23 -21.45 25.49
C ALA A 176 -41.91 -22.77 25.93
N LEU A 177 -42.74 -22.74 26.98
CA LEU A 177 -43.51 -23.91 27.43
C LEU A 177 -44.60 -24.37 26.43
N ASP A 178 -44.96 -23.52 25.47
CA ASP A 178 -45.76 -23.85 24.27
C ASP A 178 -45.01 -23.33 23.03
N LEU A 179 -43.80 -23.86 22.83
CA LEU A 179 -42.87 -23.40 21.80
C LEU A 179 -43.48 -23.39 20.39
N LEU A 180 -44.26 -24.41 20.04
CA LEU A 180 -44.90 -24.46 18.72
C LEU A 180 -46.00 -23.39 18.59
N GLY A 181 -46.83 -23.21 19.62
CA GLY A 181 -47.86 -22.18 19.67
C GLY A 181 -47.31 -20.75 19.62
N ASN A 182 -46.15 -20.51 20.22
CA ASN A 182 -45.50 -19.19 20.32
C ASN A 182 -44.28 -19.03 19.39
N SER A 183 -44.09 -19.92 18.42
CA SER A 183 -42.84 -20.03 17.65
C SER A 183 -42.37 -18.72 17.00
N GLU A 184 -43.26 -17.98 16.33
CA GLU A 184 -42.91 -16.67 15.75
C GLU A 184 -42.68 -15.59 16.82
N ARG A 185 -43.43 -15.60 17.94
CA ARG A 185 -43.24 -14.65 19.05
C ARG A 185 -41.86 -14.82 19.70
N LEU A 186 -41.49 -16.07 19.96
CA LEU A 186 -40.16 -16.44 20.43
C LEU A 186 -39.09 -16.00 19.44
N ARG A 187 -39.31 -16.16 18.12
CA ARG A 187 -38.37 -15.68 17.09
C ARG A 187 -38.19 -14.16 17.12
N ARG A 188 -39.26 -13.40 17.35
CA ARG A 188 -39.16 -11.93 17.50
C ARG A 188 -38.36 -11.53 18.73
N MET A 189 -38.61 -12.19 19.85
CA MET A 189 -37.91 -11.91 21.11
C MET A 189 -36.43 -12.33 21.07
N THR A 190 -36.07 -13.42 20.39
CA THR A 190 -34.67 -13.80 20.16
C THR A 190 -33.97 -12.87 19.16
N TYR A 191 -34.67 -12.38 18.13
CA TYR A 191 -34.11 -11.37 17.22
C TYR A 191 -33.84 -10.03 17.93
N PHE A 192 -34.73 -9.59 18.82
CA PHE A 192 -34.48 -8.44 19.69
C PHE A 192 -33.21 -8.61 20.56
N TYR A 193 -32.91 -9.82 21.04
CA TYR A 193 -31.66 -10.08 21.76
C TYR A 193 -30.40 -9.97 20.89
N GLN A 194 -30.46 -10.39 19.62
CA GLN A 194 -29.34 -10.18 18.71
C GLN A 194 -29.00 -8.68 18.59
N ILE A 195 -30.01 -7.83 18.43
CA ILE A 195 -29.87 -6.36 18.35
C ILE A 195 -29.37 -5.79 19.68
N ALA A 196 -29.98 -6.19 20.80
CA ALA A 196 -29.66 -5.66 22.12
C ALA A 196 -28.21 -5.98 22.56
N PHE A 197 -27.69 -7.16 22.22
CA PHE A 197 -26.30 -7.55 22.53
C PHE A 197 -25.28 -7.04 21.51
N TYR A 198 -25.67 -6.82 20.25
CA TYR A 198 -24.84 -6.08 19.30
C TYR A 198 -24.54 -4.67 19.82
N HIS A 199 -25.56 -3.92 20.23
CA HIS A 199 -25.36 -2.58 20.76
C HIS A 199 -24.62 -2.55 22.09
N GLU A 200 -24.80 -3.53 22.97
CA GLU A 200 -24.02 -3.60 24.21
C GLU A 200 -22.52 -3.84 23.97
N TYR A 201 -22.16 -4.56 22.91
CA TYR A 201 -20.76 -4.74 22.52
C TYR A 201 -20.15 -3.47 21.90
N TYR A 202 -20.90 -2.74 21.06
CA TYR A 202 -20.36 -1.61 20.29
C TYR A 202 -20.57 -0.23 20.93
N GLN A 203 -21.55 -0.04 21.83
CA GLN A 203 -21.94 1.28 22.33
C GLN A 203 -21.52 1.47 23.80
N PRO A 204 -20.54 2.35 24.11
CA PRO A 204 -20.03 2.53 25.47
C PRO A 204 -21.04 3.02 26.52
N SER A 205 -22.22 3.51 26.11
CA SER A 205 -23.32 3.87 27.01
C SER A 205 -24.19 2.69 27.43
N VAL A 206 -24.19 1.60 26.67
CA VAL A 206 -24.97 0.39 26.94
C VAL A 206 -24.09 -0.60 27.71
N THR A 207 -24.59 -1.15 28.80
CA THR A 207 -23.88 -2.19 29.56
C THR A 207 -24.88 -3.05 30.31
N TYR A 208 -24.80 -4.37 30.17
CA TYR A 208 -25.64 -5.28 30.94
C TYR A 208 -24.91 -5.74 32.20
N ASP A 209 -25.55 -5.52 33.35
CA ASP A 209 -25.03 -6.07 34.60
C ASP A 209 -25.10 -7.62 34.59
N PRO A 210 -24.29 -8.32 35.40
CA PRO A 210 -24.23 -9.78 35.39
C PRO A 210 -25.56 -10.51 35.60
N SER A 211 -26.56 -9.88 36.23
CA SER A 211 -27.89 -10.48 36.39
C SER A 211 -28.75 -10.35 35.14
N THR A 212 -28.63 -9.25 34.39
CA THR A 212 -29.26 -9.05 33.10
C THR A 212 -28.69 -10.01 32.05
N GLY A 213 -27.36 -10.12 31.96
CA GLY A 213 -26.69 -11.07 31.07
C GLY A 213 -27.06 -12.53 31.38
N ALA A 214 -27.02 -12.93 32.65
CA ALA A 214 -27.39 -14.29 33.06
C ALA A 214 -28.86 -14.64 32.76
N ALA A 215 -29.78 -13.68 32.86
CA ALA A 215 -31.19 -13.89 32.51
C ALA A 215 -31.39 -14.07 31.00
N ALA A 216 -30.69 -13.30 30.16
CA ALA A 216 -30.73 -13.46 28.71
C ALA A 216 -30.18 -14.85 28.27
N VAL A 217 -29.08 -15.28 28.87
CA VAL A 217 -28.53 -16.64 28.69
C VAL A 217 -29.54 -17.71 29.10
N GLN A 218 -30.15 -17.59 30.28
CA GLN A 218 -31.15 -18.56 30.76
C GLN A 218 -32.40 -18.61 29.88
N ALA A 219 -32.83 -17.49 29.31
CA ALA A 219 -33.92 -17.45 28.33
C ALA A 219 -33.56 -18.24 27.05
N MET A 220 -32.34 -18.10 26.53
CA MET A 220 -31.88 -18.89 25.38
C MET A 220 -31.78 -20.39 25.70
N VAL A 221 -31.25 -20.74 26.88
CA VAL A 221 -31.22 -22.13 27.38
C VAL A 221 -32.64 -22.71 27.45
N THR A 222 -33.60 -21.94 27.98
CA THR A 222 -34.98 -22.40 28.16
C THR A 222 -35.70 -22.69 26.83
N ILE A 223 -35.37 -21.98 25.75
CA ILE A 223 -35.81 -22.34 24.38
C ILE A 223 -35.12 -23.63 23.91
N GLY A 224 -33.79 -23.73 24.08
CA GLY A 224 -32.99 -24.87 23.65
C GLY A 224 -33.32 -26.21 24.31
N GLU A 225 -33.79 -26.19 25.56
CA GLU A 225 -34.21 -27.39 26.29
C GLU A 225 -35.60 -27.93 25.85
N GLN A 226 -36.34 -27.21 25.01
CA GLN A 226 -37.65 -27.69 24.55
C GLN A 226 -37.51 -28.78 23.47
N PRO A 227 -38.16 -29.96 23.65
CA PRO A 227 -38.00 -31.08 22.74
C PRO A 227 -38.56 -30.82 21.33
N ASP A 228 -39.46 -29.85 21.18
CA ASP A 228 -40.08 -29.49 19.90
C ASP A 228 -39.20 -28.56 19.03
N LEU A 229 -38.12 -27.99 19.58
CA LEU A 229 -37.22 -27.09 18.82
C LEU A 229 -36.38 -27.87 17.79
N ILE A 230 -35.85 -29.05 18.17
CA ILE A 230 -34.93 -29.85 17.36
C ILE A 230 -35.60 -31.20 17.09
N THR A 231 -36.46 -31.25 16.08
CA THR A 231 -37.16 -32.46 15.62
C THR A 231 -36.86 -32.74 14.16
N VAL A 232 -37.47 -33.78 13.57
CA VAL A 232 -37.37 -34.02 12.11
C VAL A 232 -37.91 -32.83 11.30
N ASN A 233 -38.96 -32.16 11.80
CA ASN A 233 -39.57 -30.99 11.16
C ASN A 233 -39.59 -29.83 12.18
N PRO A 234 -38.44 -29.16 12.42
CA PRO A 234 -38.33 -28.12 13.42
C PRO A 234 -39.06 -26.84 12.98
N PRO A 235 -39.37 -25.91 13.89
CA PRO A 235 -39.78 -24.55 13.54
C PRO A 235 -38.56 -23.78 13.00
N ILE A 236 -38.18 -24.04 11.74
CA ILE A 236 -36.92 -23.60 11.10
C ILE A 236 -36.60 -22.12 11.36
N SER A 237 -37.57 -21.21 11.19
CA SER A 237 -37.34 -19.77 11.40
C SER A 237 -36.99 -19.42 12.85
N LEU A 238 -37.58 -20.11 13.84
CA LEU A 238 -37.21 -19.94 15.26
C LEU A 238 -35.84 -20.57 15.53
N LEU A 239 -35.60 -21.80 15.09
CA LEU A 239 -34.33 -22.51 15.28
C LEU A 239 -33.15 -21.72 14.69
N SER A 240 -33.28 -21.26 13.45
CA SER A 240 -32.26 -20.46 12.76
C SER A 240 -31.97 -19.14 13.47
N GLN A 241 -32.98 -18.41 13.95
CA GLN A 241 -32.78 -17.17 14.71
C GLN A 241 -32.16 -17.45 16.09
N TRP A 242 -32.64 -18.47 16.80
CA TRP A 242 -32.13 -18.87 18.11
C TRP A 242 -30.64 -19.26 18.04
N LEU A 243 -30.20 -19.94 16.98
CA LEU A 243 -28.80 -20.27 16.74
C LEU A 243 -27.88 -19.03 16.63
N VAL A 244 -28.37 -17.90 16.14
CA VAL A 244 -27.61 -16.63 16.16
C VAL A 244 -27.66 -15.99 17.54
N SER A 245 -28.84 -15.99 18.18
CA SER A 245 -29.02 -15.35 19.49
C SER A 245 -28.23 -16.04 20.62
N ILE A 246 -27.95 -17.35 20.54
CA ILE A 246 -27.07 -18.04 21.51
C ILE A 246 -25.61 -17.58 21.39
N ASP A 247 -25.17 -17.20 20.19
CA ASP A 247 -23.84 -16.63 19.97
C ASP A 247 -23.76 -15.19 20.50
N SER A 248 -24.75 -14.35 20.19
CA SER A 248 -24.81 -12.96 20.67
C SER A 248 -24.89 -12.86 22.19
N THR A 249 -25.59 -13.78 22.86
CA THR A 249 -25.75 -13.82 24.33
C THR A 249 -24.66 -14.61 25.06
N ASN A 250 -23.72 -15.24 24.33
CA ASN A 250 -22.75 -16.20 24.89
C ASN A 250 -23.39 -17.37 25.68
N ALA A 251 -24.55 -17.85 25.21
CA ALA A 251 -25.25 -19.00 25.79
C ALA A 251 -24.75 -20.35 25.25
N SER A 252 -24.04 -20.35 24.12
CA SER A 252 -23.68 -21.54 23.33
C SER A 252 -22.98 -22.66 24.11
N ILE A 253 -22.15 -22.32 25.10
CA ILE A 253 -21.43 -23.34 25.91
C ILE A 253 -22.37 -24.18 26.79
N LEU A 254 -23.53 -23.63 27.17
CA LEU A 254 -24.55 -24.36 27.94
C LEU A 254 -25.46 -25.20 27.02
N LEU A 255 -25.30 -25.08 25.70
CA LEU A 255 -26.18 -25.63 24.67
C LEU A 255 -25.44 -26.56 23.69
N ILE A 256 -24.30 -27.09 24.13
CA ILE A 256 -23.46 -28.02 23.36
C ILE A 256 -24.24 -29.25 22.88
N ASP A 257 -25.12 -29.83 23.72
CA ASP A 257 -25.93 -30.99 23.34
C ASP A 257 -26.94 -30.66 22.23
N GLN A 258 -27.51 -29.45 22.24
CA GLN A 258 -28.41 -28.93 21.22
C GLN A 258 -27.68 -28.66 19.91
N ILE A 259 -26.52 -27.99 19.96
CA ILE A 259 -25.66 -27.74 18.80
C ILE A 259 -25.26 -29.08 18.16
N GLN A 260 -24.83 -30.06 18.98
CA GLN A 260 -24.53 -31.42 18.53
C GLN A 260 -25.75 -32.08 17.86
N ALA A 261 -26.96 -31.93 18.43
CA ALA A 261 -28.17 -32.50 17.87
C ALA A 261 -28.57 -31.90 16.50
N VAL A 262 -28.35 -30.60 16.29
CA VAL A 262 -28.56 -29.96 14.97
C VAL A 262 -27.58 -30.49 13.93
N LEU A 263 -26.28 -30.57 14.26
CA LEU A 263 -25.25 -31.10 13.35
C LEU A 263 -25.47 -32.59 13.03
N GLN A 264 -25.88 -33.38 14.03
CA GLN A 264 -26.25 -34.79 13.82
C GLN A 264 -27.51 -34.93 12.98
N ARG A 265 -28.50 -34.04 13.12
CA ARG A 265 -29.70 -34.03 12.29
C ARG A 265 -29.36 -33.73 10.83
N TYR A 266 -28.58 -32.68 10.57
CA TYR A 266 -28.08 -32.34 9.22
C TYR A 266 -27.45 -33.57 8.57
N SER A 267 -26.44 -34.15 9.21
CA SER A 267 -25.68 -35.32 8.73
C SER A 267 -26.47 -36.64 8.67
N SER A 268 -27.71 -36.69 9.17
CA SER A 268 -28.49 -37.94 9.25
C SER A 268 -29.39 -38.20 8.04
N ASP A 269 -29.66 -37.19 7.22
CA ASP A 269 -30.41 -37.31 5.97
C ASP A 269 -29.65 -36.57 4.85
N PRO A 270 -29.15 -37.27 3.82
CA PRO A 270 -28.38 -36.63 2.75
C PRO A 270 -29.20 -35.60 1.96
N THR A 271 -30.54 -35.61 2.00
CA THR A 271 -31.32 -34.57 1.30
C THR A 271 -31.21 -33.20 1.97
N HIS A 272 -30.79 -33.12 3.24
CA HIS A 272 -30.50 -31.84 3.89
C HIS A 272 -29.34 -31.10 3.23
N GLU A 273 -28.46 -31.79 2.51
CA GLU A 273 -27.39 -31.15 1.75
C GLU A 273 -27.95 -30.25 0.64
N ASP A 274 -28.98 -30.70 -0.08
CA ASP A 274 -29.67 -29.93 -1.13
C ASP A 274 -30.48 -28.75 -0.55
N GLU A 275 -30.86 -28.77 0.73
CA GLU A 275 -31.76 -27.80 1.35
C GLU A 275 -31.02 -26.60 1.97
N TYR A 276 -31.13 -25.41 1.36
CA TYR A 276 -30.44 -24.19 1.82
C TYR A 276 -30.65 -23.86 3.31
N GLN A 277 -31.87 -23.99 3.84
CA GLN A 277 -32.16 -23.70 5.24
C GLN A 277 -31.46 -24.69 6.20
N GLU A 278 -31.24 -25.93 5.76
CA GLU A 278 -30.53 -26.95 6.53
C GLU A 278 -29.03 -26.68 6.55
N ARG A 279 -28.44 -26.36 5.38
CA ARG A 279 -27.06 -25.88 5.27
C ARG A 279 -26.82 -24.65 6.16
N LEU A 280 -27.73 -23.68 6.15
CA LEU A 280 -27.67 -22.46 6.96
C LEU A 280 -27.72 -22.75 8.47
N MET A 281 -28.51 -23.73 8.93
CA MET A 281 -28.54 -24.13 10.34
C MET A 281 -27.26 -24.86 10.77
N ALA A 282 -26.72 -25.74 9.92
CA ALA A 282 -25.43 -26.39 10.16
C ALA A 282 -24.29 -25.37 10.22
N TYR A 283 -24.22 -24.45 9.25
CA TYR A 283 -23.28 -23.34 9.23
C TYR A 283 -23.35 -22.49 10.50
N ARG A 284 -24.54 -22.04 10.93
CA ARG A 284 -24.71 -21.25 12.16
C ARG A 284 -24.18 -21.96 13.40
N CYS A 285 -24.35 -23.29 13.49
CA CYS A 285 -23.76 -24.10 14.56
C CYS A 285 -22.23 -24.10 14.51
N LEU A 286 -21.64 -24.35 13.33
CA LEU A 286 -20.19 -24.45 13.14
C LEU A 286 -19.50 -23.10 13.35
N PHE A 287 -20.03 -22.03 12.75
CA PHE A 287 -19.56 -20.65 12.93
C PHE A 287 -19.56 -20.23 14.40
N THR A 288 -20.67 -20.50 15.11
CA THR A 288 -20.79 -20.21 16.56
C THR A 288 -19.72 -20.93 17.37
N LEU A 289 -19.49 -22.22 17.11
CA LEU A 289 -18.43 -22.99 17.80
C LEU A 289 -17.05 -22.39 17.52
N ALA A 290 -16.71 -22.17 16.24
CA ALA A 290 -15.40 -21.69 15.86
C ALA A 290 -15.10 -20.27 16.38
N ARG A 291 -16.09 -19.36 16.32
CA ARG A 291 -15.98 -17.98 16.82
C ARG A 291 -15.82 -17.93 18.33
N GLN A 292 -16.71 -18.60 19.07
CA GLN A 292 -16.69 -18.57 20.55
C GLN A 292 -15.43 -19.22 21.14
N ILE A 293 -14.95 -20.32 20.54
CA ILE A 293 -13.69 -20.93 20.96
C ILE A 293 -12.50 -20.02 20.62
N GLY A 294 -12.52 -19.37 19.45
CA GLY A 294 -11.47 -18.46 19.00
C GLY A 294 -11.34 -17.19 19.87
N ASN A 295 -12.46 -16.55 20.22
CA ASN A 295 -12.48 -15.32 21.02
C ASN A 295 -11.82 -15.48 22.41
N GLU A 296 -12.00 -16.65 23.04
CA GLU A 296 -11.58 -16.92 24.42
C GLU A 296 -10.16 -17.52 24.54
N ASN A 297 -9.36 -17.42 23.47
CA ASN A 297 -8.11 -18.19 23.30
C ASN A 297 -6.81 -17.39 23.52
N SER A 298 -6.83 -16.33 24.32
CA SER A 298 -5.69 -15.42 24.50
C SER A 298 -4.40 -16.02 25.10
N THR A 299 -4.43 -17.28 25.58
CA THR A 299 -3.27 -17.97 26.19
C THR A 299 -3.18 -19.48 25.84
N GLY A 300 -3.60 -19.89 24.64
CA GLY A 300 -3.60 -21.31 24.26
C GLY A 300 -4.67 -22.11 25.00
N GLY A 301 -5.89 -21.57 25.01
CA GLY A 301 -7.12 -22.20 25.47
C GLY A 301 -7.27 -22.45 26.98
N THR A 302 -6.19 -22.53 27.76
CA THR A 302 -6.27 -23.01 29.16
C THR A 302 -7.13 -22.17 30.11
N SER A 303 -7.34 -20.88 29.81
CA SER A 303 -8.25 -19.98 30.53
C SER A 303 -9.68 -19.96 29.96
N SER A 304 -9.89 -20.51 28.75
CA SER A 304 -11.17 -20.50 28.06
C SER A 304 -12.21 -21.35 28.82
N PRO A 305 -13.47 -20.91 28.92
CA PRO A 305 -14.52 -21.77 29.46
C PRO A 305 -14.72 -23.04 28.61
N TRP A 306 -14.34 -23.00 27.32
CA TRP A 306 -14.44 -24.12 26.39
C TRP A 306 -13.37 -25.22 26.59
N TYR A 307 -12.29 -24.94 27.35
CA TYR A 307 -11.05 -25.77 27.37
C TYR A 307 -11.28 -27.27 27.56
N SER A 308 -12.26 -27.66 28.38
CA SER A 308 -12.62 -29.07 28.63
C SER A 308 -14.13 -29.29 28.54
N ALA A 309 -14.84 -28.44 27.80
CA ALA A 309 -16.30 -28.49 27.65
C ALA A 309 -16.77 -29.40 26.51
N ILE A 310 -15.92 -29.65 25.51
CA ILE A 310 -16.30 -30.34 24.27
C ILE A 310 -16.43 -31.86 24.48
N PRO A 311 -17.62 -32.47 24.28
CA PRO A 311 -17.80 -33.90 24.39
C PRO A 311 -17.35 -34.62 23.10
N PRO A 312 -16.89 -35.88 23.17
CA PRO A 312 -16.53 -36.67 22.00
C PRO A 312 -17.65 -36.82 20.95
N GLY A 313 -18.92 -36.70 21.36
CA GLY A 313 -20.06 -36.75 20.45
C GLY A 313 -20.16 -35.52 19.53
N LEU A 314 -19.73 -34.34 19.99
CA LEU A 314 -19.69 -33.12 19.19
C LEU A 314 -18.51 -33.18 18.21
N ILE A 315 -17.34 -33.66 18.67
CA ILE A 315 -16.19 -33.91 17.80
C ILE A 315 -16.59 -34.85 16.66
N ALA A 316 -17.29 -35.96 16.95
CA ALA A 316 -17.77 -36.90 15.94
C ALA A 316 -18.83 -36.29 14.99
N ALA A 317 -19.71 -35.41 15.48
CA ALA A 317 -20.70 -34.74 14.64
C ALA A 317 -20.04 -33.77 13.65
N VAL A 318 -19.12 -32.92 14.12
CA VAL A 318 -18.35 -32.00 13.27
C VAL A 318 -17.45 -32.78 12.30
N ALA A 319 -16.80 -33.86 12.75
CA ALA A 319 -15.97 -34.72 11.89
C ALA A 319 -16.76 -35.39 10.76
N THR A 320 -18.04 -35.72 11.00
CA THR A 320 -18.90 -36.31 9.96
C THR A 320 -19.09 -35.36 8.78
N ILE A 321 -19.19 -34.06 9.06
CA ILE A 321 -19.33 -32.99 8.06
C ILE A 321 -17.97 -32.64 7.44
N GLY A 322 -16.94 -32.43 8.26
CA GLY A 322 -15.60 -32.05 7.77
C GLY A 322 -14.87 -33.12 6.96
N LEU A 323 -15.30 -34.38 7.05
CA LEU A 323 -14.80 -35.53 6.27
C LEU A 323 -15.78 -35.98 5.17
N ASP A 324 -16.85 -35.23 4.91
CA ASP A 324 -17.77 -35.52 3.82
C ASP A 324 -17.06 -35.27 2.48
N VAL A 325 -16.94 -36.30 1.64
CA VAL A 325 -16.36 -36.23 0.29
C VAL A 325 -17.42 -36.27 -0.82
N THR A 326 -18.71 -36.20 -0.44
CA THR A 326 -19.85 -36.18 -1.36
C THR A 326 -20.44 -34.78 -1.57
N TYR A 327 -19.84 -33.77 -0.93
CA TYR A 327 -20.23 -32.37 -1.00
C TYR A 327 -20.30 -31.82 -2.43
N THR A 328 -21.08 -30.76 -2.59
CA THR A 328 -21.30 -29.99 -3.81
C THR A 328 -20.80 -28.55 -3.64
N SER A 329 -20.74 -27.76 -4.72
CA SER A 329 -20.43 -26.31 -4.64
C SER A 329 -21.31 -25.59 -3.61
N ASP A 330 -22.56 -26.00 -3.51
CA ASP A 330 -23.57 -25.42 -2.63
C ASP A 330 -23.36 -25.76 -1.15
N SER A 331 -22.58 -26.79 -0.83
CA SER A 331 -22.35 -27.30 0.54
C SER A 331 -20.89 -27.29 0.99
N GLU A 332 -19.93 -27.02 0.09
CA GLU A 332 -18.49 -26.94 0.40
C GLU A 332 -18.19 -25.99 1.58
N TYR A 333 -18.88 -24.85 1.66
CA TYR A 333 -18.71 -23.90 2.76
C TYR A 333 -19.07 -24.48 4.14
N VAL A 334 -19.96 -25.47 4.21
CA VAL A 334 -20.33 -26.18 5.44
C VAL A 334 -19.20 -27.14 5.86
N VAL A 335 -18.57 -27.82 4.88
CA VAL A 335 -17.38 -28.66 5.11
C VAL A 335 -16.20 -27.81 5.59
N LEU A 336 -15.93 -26.68 4.92
CA LEU A 336 -14.88 -25.72 5.30
C LEU A 336 -15.08 -25.19 6.72
N ASN A 337 -16.30 -24.81 7.10
CA ASN A 337 -16.61 -24.38 8.47
C ASN A 337 -16.44 -25.52 9.50
N ALA A 338 -16.68 -26.78 9.13
CA ALA A 338 -16.43 -27.91 10.02
C ALA A 338 -14.93 -28.18 10.24
N LEU A 339 -14.10 -27.98 9.21
CA LEU A 339 -12.64 -28.00 9.34
C LEU A 339 -12.13 -26.82 10.17
N TRP A 340 -12.69 -25.62 9.99
CA TRP A 340 -12.38 -24.47 10.85
C TRP A 340 -12.68 -24.73 12.33
N VAL A 341 -13.79 -25.42 12.66
CA VAL A 341 -14.04 -25.89 14.04
C VAL A 341 -12.98 -26.89 14.52
N MET A 342 -12.48 -27.77 13.65
CA MET A 342 -11.38 -28.70 13.98
C MET A 342 -10.06 -27.96 14.26
N ASN A 343 -9.72 -26.91 13.49
CA ASN A 343 -8.63 -26.01 13.84
C ASN A 343 -8.80 -25.46 15.26
N ARG A 344 -9.99 -24.92 15.58
CA ARG A 344 -10.25 -24.34 16.90
C ARG A 344 -10.20 -25.36 18.05
N PHE A 345 -10.62 -26.61 17.82
CA PHE A 345 -10.42 -27.72 18.76
C PHE A 345 -8.95 -28.03 19.04
N GLY A 346 -8.03 -27.64 18.14
CA GLY A 346 -6.58 -27.69 18.36
C GLY A 346 -6.10 -26.90 19.59
N PHE A 347 -6.83 -25.86 20.05
CA PHE A 347 -6.45 -25.06 21.21
C PHE A 347 -6.91 -25.61 22.57
N LEU A 348 -7.72 -26.67 22.58
CA LEU A 348 -8.40 -27.16 23.78
C LEU A 348 -7.57 -28.22 24.53
N ASP A 349 -8.20 -28.98 25.44
CA ASP A 349 -7.51 -30.00 26.22
C ASP A 349 -6.80 -31.05 25.33
N PRO A 350 -5.75 -31.74 25.84
CA PRO A 350 -4.96 -32.66 25.04
C PRO A 350 -5.72 -33.79 24.35
N ALA A 351 -6.87 -34.24 24.87
CA ALA A 351 -7.68 -35.26 24.22
C ALA A 351 -8.45 -34.67 23.02
N THR A 352 -9.04 -33.49 23.19
CA THR A 352 -9.73 -32.76 22.12
C THR A 352 -8.77 -32.34 21.02
N ARG A 353 -7.61 -31.75 21.37
CA ARG A 353 -6.53 -31.42 20.43
C ARG A 353 -6.01 -32.66 19.67
N SER A 354 -5.82 -33.79 20.35
CA SER A 354 -5.39 -35.03 19.69
C SER A 354 -6.43 -35.62 18.74
N ALA A 355 -7.72 -35.44 19.00
CA ALA A 355 -8.78 -35.89 18.10
C ALA A 355 -8.86 -34.99 16.86
N ALA A 356 -8.76 -33.67 17.04
CA ALA A 356 -8.68 -32.71 15.93
C ALA A 356 -7.49 -32.99 15.00
N HIS A 357 -6.32 -33.32 15.55
CA HIS A 357 -5.12 -33.67 14.76
C HIS A 357 -5.35 -34.89 13.86
N ASP A 358 -5.98 -35.94 14.40
CA ASP A 358 -6.34 -37.15 13.66
C ASP A 358 -7.37 -36.85 12.56
N ILE A 359 -8.39 -36.04 12.86
CA ILE A 359 -9.45 -35.67 11.91
C ILE A 359 -8.92 -34.79 10.77
N LEU A 360 -8.09 -33.79 11.06
CA LEU A 360 -7.44 -32.97 10.02
C LEU A 360 -6.47 -33.81 9.16
N THR A 361 -5.77 -34.76 9.77
CA THR A 361 -4.96 -35.74 9.03
C THR A 361 -5.84 -36.63 8.14
N GLN A 362 -7.03 -37.02 8.58
CA GLN A 362 -7.99 -37.75 7.75
C GLN A 362 -8.53 -36.90 6.61
N ALA A 363 -8.85 -35.63 6.85
CA ALA A 363 -9.32 -34.69 5.82
C ALA A 363 -8.28 -34.55 4.69
N TYR A 364 -7.01 -34.32 5.03
CA TYR A 364 -5.89 -34.29 4.09
C TYR A 364 -5.72 -35.59 3.27
N ASN A 365 -6.06 -36.75 3.84
CA ASN A 365 -5.95 -38.06 3.15
C ASN A 365 -7.21 -38.47 2.37
N LEU A 366 -8.36 -37.83 2.60
CA LEU A 366 -9.66 -38.22 2.04
C LEU A 366 -10.17 -37.26 0.96
N HIS A 367 -9.99 -35.95 1.17
CA HIS A 367 -10.41 -34.93 0.20
C HIS A 367 -9.56 -35.00 -1.08
N VAL A 368 -10.14 -34.53 -2.19
CA VAL A 368 -9.44 -34.46 -3.47
C VAL A 368 -8.26 -33.49 -3.32
N PRO A 369 -7.02 -33.87 -3.64
CA PRO A 369 -5.87 -32.98 -3.54
C PRO A 369 -6.12 -31.65 -4.26
N TYR A 370 -5.74 -30.56 -3.60
CA TYR A 370 -5.95 -29.16 -4.02
C TYR A 370 -7.41 -28.66 -4.06
N SER A 371 -8.40 -29.42 -3.57
CA SER A 371 -9.73 -28.84 -3.31
C SER A 371 -9.72 -27.91 -2.09
N GLY A 372 -10.73 -27.05 -1.94
CA GLY A 372 -10.86 -26.15 -0.78
C GLY A 372 -10.72 -26.87 0.57
N PRO A 373 -11.53 -27.91 0.86
CA PRO A 373 -11.39 -28.73 2.08
C PRO A 373 -10.03 -29.42 2.24
N TRP A 374 -9.34 -29.77 1.15
CA TRP A 374 -7.99 -30.31 1.24
C TRP A 374 -6.96 -29.24 1.62
N LEU A 375 -7.02 -28.06 0.99
CA LEU A 375 -6.16 -26.91 1.32
C LEU A 375 -6.41 -26.41 2.74
N GLN A 376 -7.67 -26.32 3.16
CA GLN A 376 -8.04 -26.00 4.54
C GLN A 376 -7.40 -26.99 5.53
N ALA A 377 -7.43 -28.29 5.24
CA ALA A 377 -6.76 -29.29 6.07
C ALA A 377 -5.24 -29.14 6.09
N VAL A 378 -4.60 -28.77 4.97
CA VAL A 378 -3.15 -28.45 4.90
C VAL A 378 -2.82 -27.23 5.77
N THR A 379 -3.54 -26.12 5.60
CA THR A 379 -3.36 -24.88 6.38
C THR A 379 -3.57 -25.12 7.87
N ASP A 380 -4.61 -25.89 8.24
CA ASP A 380 -4.91 -26.20 9.64
C ASP A 380 -3.87 -27.14 10.27
N LEU A 381 -3.33 -28.09 9.50
CA LEU A 381 -2.24 -28.97 9.95
C LEU A 381 -0.92 -28.21 10.14
N ASP A 382 -0.62 -27.24 9.26
CA ASP A 382 0.53 -26.36 9.43
C ASP A 382 0.37 -25.49 10.68
N PHE A 383 -0.66 -24.65 10.70
CA PHE A 383 -0.91 -23.66 11.75
C PHE A 383 -1.09 -24.27 13.15
N GLN A 384 -1.74 -25.43 13.28
CA GLN A 384 -1.95 -26.07 14.59
C GLN A 384 -0.89 -27.09 14.98
N PHE A 385 -0.19 -27.72 14.02
CA PHE A 385 0.61 -28.92 14.29
C PHE A 385 1.98 -28.94 13.58
N ASP A 386 2.52 -27.79 13.18
CA ASP A 386 3.84 -27.64 12.55
C ASP A 386 3.98 -28.49 11.27
N GLY A 387 2.87 -28.67 10.54
CA GLY A 387 2.78 -29.48 9.33
C GLY A 387 2.92 -30.99 9.58
N LEU A 388 2.84 -31.45 10.83
CA LEU A 388 3.00 -32.86 11.19
C LEU A 388 1.68 -33.62 11.01
N LEU A 389 1.77 -34.86 10.51
CA LEU A 389 0.62 -35.76 10.37
C LEU A 389 0.41 -36.62 11.63
N PHE A 390 -0.85 -36.84 12.00
CA PHE A 390 -1.20 -37.74 13.09
C PHE A 390 -0.72 -39.17 12.81
N GLY A 391 -0.11 -39.81 13.81
CA GLY A 391 0.54 -41.11 13.66
C GLY A 391 1.94 -41.08 13.01
N GLY A 392 2.38 -39.94 12.48
CA GLY A 392 3.73 -39.70 11.99
C GLY A 392 3.83 -39.46 10.48
N GLY A 393 4.68 -38.51 10.11
CA GLY A 393 4.80 -37.94 8.77
C GLY A 393 4.77 -36.42 8.87
N SER A 394 5.07 -35.73 7.77
CA SER A 394 4.97 -34.28 7.65
C SER A 394 4.53 -33.92 6.23
N LEU A 395 3.89 -32.76 6.10
CA LEU A 395 3.61 -32.13 4.82
C LEU A 395 4.92 -31.62 4.18
N ASP A 396 4.97 -31.59 2.85
CA ASP A 396 6.00 -30.87 2.10
C ASP A 396 5.38 -29.56 1.59
N LEU A 397 5.28 -28.56 2.49
CA LEU A 397 4.57 -27.32 2.22
C LEU A 397 5.19 -26.54 1.04
N ALA A 398 6.51 -26.63 0.85
CA ALA A 398 7.19 -26.02 -0.28
C ALA A 398 6.82 -26.69 -1.61
N GLN A 399 6.74 -28.03 -1.64
CA GLN A 399 6.24 -28.74 -2.82
C GLN A 399 4.76 -28.42 -3.07
N ILE A 400 3.91 -28.46 -2.04
CA ILE A 400 2.46 -28.18 -2.16
C ILE A 400 2.23 -26.75 -2.67
N HIS A 401 2.95 -25.75 -2.15
CA HIS A 401 2.84 -24.35 -2.61
C HIS A 401 3.22 -24.23 -4.09
N ALA A 402 4.34 -24.83 -4.52
CA ALA A 402 4.74 -24.85 -5.93
C ALA A 402 3.73 -25.58 -6.83
N GLU A 403 3.11 -26.66 -6.35
CA GLU A 403 2.08 -27.42 -7.07
C GLU A 403 0.76 -26.62 -7.18
N VAL A 404 0.34 -25.90 -6.13
CA VAL A 404 -0.83 -25.01 -6.18
C VAL A 404 -0.58 -23.82 -7.10
N MET A 405 0.60 -23.18 -7.04
CA MET A 405 0.99 -22.13 -8.00
C MET A 405 0.90 -22.64 -9.45
N ALA A 406 1.43 -23.83 -9.75
CA ALA A 406 1.39 -24.40 -11.09
C ALA A 406 0.00 -24.84 -11.57
N ILE A 407 -0.97 -25.02 -10.65
CA ILE A 407 -2.38 -25.28 -10.97
C ILE A 407 -3.14 -23.97 -11.21
N ALA A 408 -2.97 -23.00 -10.30
CA ALA A 408 -3.74 -21.77 -10.28
C ALA A 408 -3.22 -20.69 -11.25
N LEU A 409 -1.90 -20.65 -11.47
CA LEU A 409 -1.17 -19.62 -12.21
C LEU A 409 -0.10 -20.27 -13.12
N PRO A 410 -0.49 -21.13 -14.08
CA PRO A 410 0.43 -21.92 -14.91
C PRO A 410 1.33 -21.11 -15.86
N ASN A 411 1.00 -19.85 -16.15
CA ASN A 411 1.71 -19.02 -17.12
C ASN A 411 2.46 -17.86 -16.43
N GLU A 412 3.66 -17.57 -16.94
CA GLU A 412 4.44 -16.38 -16.60
C GLU A 412 4.74 -15.62 -17.90
N PHE A 413 4.35 -14.35 -17.98
CA PHE A 413 4.66 -13.46 -19.10
C PHE A 413 5.32 -12.18 -18.58
N LEU A 414 6.39 -11.73 -19.25
CA LEU A 414 7.15 -10.54 -18.88
C LEU A 414 7.02 -9.49 -19.97
N PHE A 415 6.79 -8.25 -19.53
CA PHE A 415 6.69 -7.04 -20.33
C PHE A 415 7.64 -6.00 -19.74
N ASP A 416 7.99 -4.97 -20.51
CA ASP A 416 8.77 -3.81 -20.04
C ASP A 416 10.11 -4.17 -19.37
N GLN A 417 10.83 -5.07 -20.04
CA GLN A 417 12.09 -5.65 -19.59
C GLN A 417 12.01 -6.37 -18.23
N GLY A 418 10.81 -6.80 -17.81
CA GLY A 418 10.54 -7.43 -16.52
C GLY A 418 9.93 -6.51 -15.47
N ARG A 419 9.72 -5.22 -15.77
CA ARG A 419 9.01 -4.26 -14.90
C ARG A 419 7.51 -4.53 -14.80
N LEU A 420 6.96 -5.28 -15.74
CA LEU A 420 5.59 -5.77 -15.64
C LEU A 420 5.56 -7.29 -15.84
N LYS A 421 4.96 -7.99 -14.87
CA LYS A 421 4.94 -9.44 -14.80
C LYS A 421 3.52 -9.97 -14.64
N PHE A 422 3.04 -10.76 -15.59
CA PHE A 422 1.80 -11.52 -15.41
C PHE A 422 2.13 -12.91 -14.86
N LEU A 423 1.60 -13.25 -13.68
CA LEU A 423 1.48 -14.61 -13.16
C LEU A 423 0.01 -15.01 -13.28
N THR A 424 -0.32 -15.94 -14.18
CA THR A 424 -1.71 -16.01 -14.65
C THR A 424 -2.17 -17.40 -15.13
N ALA A 425 -3.48 -17.62 -15.05
CA ALA A 425 -4.18 -18.71 -15.73
C ALA A 425 -4.59 -18.36 -17.17
N ILE A 426 -4.69 -17.08 -17.51
CA ILE A 426 -5.11 -16.63 -18.84
C ILE A 426 -4.02 -16.88 -19.88
N ASP A 427 -4.41 -16.93 -21.16
CA ASP A 427 -3.44 -17.08 -22.26
C ASP A 427 -2.75 -15.76 -22.64
N LEU A 428 -1.71 -15.88 -23.47
CA LEU A 428 -0.90 -14.74 -23.91
C LEU A 428 -1.71 -13.75 -24.78
N ASP A 429 -2.73 -14.21 -25.51
CA ASP A 429 -3.53 -13.34 -26.36
C ASP A 429 -4.38 -12.38 -25.50
N LEU A 430 -4.98 -12.88 -24.40
CA LEU A 430 -5.67 -12.03 -23.44
C LEU A 430 -4.69 -11.18 -22.61
N ALA A 431 -3.54 -11.71 -22.20
CA ALA A 431 -2.52 -10.93 -21.49
C ALA A 431 -2.01 -9.73 -22.32
N ASN A 432 -1.80 -9.91 -23.63
CA ASN A 432 -1.45 -8.81 -24.55
C ASN A 432 -2.56 -7.76 -24.67
N ALA A 433 -3.83 -8.16 -24.74
CA ALA A 433 -4.95 -7.21 -24.82
C ALA A 433 -5.11 -6.40 -23.52
N LEU A 434 -4.90 -7.04 -22.36
CA LEU A 434 -4.87 -6.38 -21.06
C LEU A 434 -3.66 -5.45 -20.91
N TYR A 435 -2.51 -5.84 -21.47
CA TYR A 435 -1.33 -4.99 -21.56
C TYR A 435 -1.60 -3.74 -22.39
N ASP A 436 -2.13 -3.86 -23.61
CA ASP A 436 -2.52 -2.72 -24.45
C ASP A 436 -3.46 -1.75 -23.69
N ALA A 437 -4.40 -2.29 -22.91
CA ALA A 437 -5.39 -1.50 -22.16
C ALA A 437 -4.78 -0.64 -21.03
N ILE A 438 -3.83 -1.19 -20.26
CA ILE A 438 -3.17 -0.42 -19.18
C ILE A 438 -2.24 0.68 -19.71
N GLN A 439 -1.78 0.60 -20.97
CA GLN A 439 -1.01 1.68 -21.61
C GLN A 439 -1.87 2.91 -21.89
N GLU A 440 -3.14 2.71 -22.26
CA GLU A 440 -4.08 3.82 -22.39
C GLU A 440 -4.30 4.49 -21.02
N VAL A 441 -4.45 3.70 -19.93
CA VAL A 441 -4.57 4.19 -18.55
C VAL A 441 -3.33 4.98 -18.11
N GLU A 442 -2.13 4.41 -18.26
CA GLU A 442 -0.86 5.04 -17.90
C GLU A 442 -0.67 6.38 -18.60
N SER A 443 -0.91 6.41 -19.92
CA SER A 443 -0.77 7.64 -20.69
C SER A 443 -1.75 8.74 -20.26
N GLN A 444 -2.99 8.39 -19.92
CA GLN A 444 -3.96 9.38 -19.43
C GLN A 444 -3.64 9.83 -18.01
N PHE A 445 -3.27 8.92 -17.11
CA PHE A 445 -2.81 9.25 -15.75
C PHE A 445 -1.70 10.30 -15.79
N PHE A 446 -0.62 10.07 -16.57
CA PHE A 446 0.47 11.02 -16.69
C PHE A 446 0.04 12.35 -17.32
N ARG A 447 -0.87 12.37 -18.32
CA ARG A 447 -1.43 13.63 -18.82
C ARG A 447 -2.18 14.44 -17.74
N LYS A 448 -2.87 13.78 -16.81
CA LYS A 448 -3.65 14.46 -15.76
C LYS A 448 -2.79 14.95 -14.60
N CYS A 449 -1.86 14.16 -14.08
CA CYS A 449 -0.97 14.59 -12.99
C CYS A 449 0.28 15.34 -13.50
N GLY A 450 0.99 14.79 -14.47
CA GLY A 450 2.31 15.23 -14.94
C GLY A 450 3.49 14.60 -14.17
N ALA A 451 3.24 13.88 -13.08
CA ALA A 451 4.30 13.23 -12.30
C ALA A 451 4.83 11.98 -13.01
N LEU A 452 6.06 12.03 -13.53
CA LEU A 452 6.70 10.90 -14.23
C LEU A 452 7.65 10.09 -13.34
N GLU A 453 8.12 10.69 -12.26
CA GLU A 453 9.10 10.09 -11.34
C GLU A 453 8.39 9.46 -10.14
N ALA A 454 8.93 8.35 -9.65
CA ALA A 454 8.37 7.67 -8.49
C ALA A 454 8.53 8.54 -7.22
N VAL A 455 7.55 8.46 -6.32
CA VAL A 455 7.58 9.19 -5.04
C VAL A 455 8.76 8.76 -4.17
N PRO A 456 9.34 9.67 -3.37
CA PRO A 456 10.44 9.33 -2.47
C PRO A 456 10.08 8.17 -1.52
N GLY A 457 10.86 7.09 -1.57
CA GLY A 457 10.69 5.90 -0.74
C GLY A 457 9.93 4.73 -1.39
N ASP A 458 9.33 4.90 -2.58
CA ASP A 458 8.77 3.77 -3.32
C ASP A 458 9.89 2.89 -3.92
N GLY A 459 9.93 1.63 -3.50
CA GLY A 459 10.88 0.61 -3.98
C GLY A 459 10.32 -0.32 -5.05
N ASN A 460 9.13 -0.04 -5.60
CA ASN A 460 8.40 -0.96 -6.47
C ASN A 460 8.87 -0.88 -7.93
N GLU A 461 10.11 -1.27 -8.21
CA GLU A 461 10.68 -1.28 -9.58
C GLU A 461 9.91 -2.16 -10.59
N ALA A 462 9.08 -3.10 -10.11
CA ALA A 462 8.27 -3.96 -10.97
C ALA A 462 6.88 -4.25 -10.38
N LEU A 463 5.86 -4.20 -11.24
CA LEU A 463 4.49 -4.61 -10.94
C LEU A 463 4.26 -6.09 -11.32
N THR A 464 3.71 -6.86 -10.38
CA THR A 464 3.22 -8.23 -10.64
C THR A 464 1.69 -8.25 -10.69
N LEU A 465 1.13 -8.71 -11.81
CA LEU A 465 -0.29 -8.97 -12.01
C LEU A 465 -0.58 -10.46 -11.81
N VAL A 466 -1.30 -10.79 -10.74
CA VAL A 466 -1.74 -12.15 -10.39
C VAL A 466 -3.19 -12.34 -10.85
N ILE A 467 -3.41 -13.11 -11.91
CA ILE A 467 -4.74 -13.27 -12.54
C ILE A 467 -5.17 -14.74 -12.58
N TYR A 468 -6.09 -15.12 -11.69
CA TYR A 468 -6.66 -16.49 -11.63
C TYR A 468 -7.68 -16.73 -12.76
N GLY A 469 -7.99 -17.98 -13.09
CA GLY A 469 -8.87 -18.30 -14.24
C GLY A 469 -10.37 -18.15 -13.96
N SER A 470 -10.78 -17.96 -12.71
CA SER A 470 -12.18 -17.74 -12.32
C SER A 470 -12.30 -17.18 -10.89
N PRO A 471 -13.48 -16.64 -10.49
CA PRO A 471 -13.72 -16.25 -9.10
C PRO A 471 -13.62 -17.43 -8.12
N GLN A 472 -13.93 -18.65 -8.56
CA GLN A 472 -13.84 -19.85 -7.73
C GLN A 472 -12.38 -20.21 -7.45
N GLU A 473 -11.50 -20.10 -8.44
CA GLU A 473 -10.06 -20.36 -8.28
C GLU A 473 -9.40 -19.29 -7.42
N TYR A 474 -9.80 -18.02 -7.57
CA TYR A 474 -9.43 -16.92 -6.69
C TYR A 474 -9.75 -17.25 -5.23
N GLN A 475 -11.02 -17.56 -4.94
CA GLN A 475 -11.50 -17.94 -3.59
C GLN A 475 -10.82 -19.20 -3.04
N THR A 476 -10.46 -20.17 -3.88
CA THR A 476 -9.88 -21.45 -3.45
C THR A 476 -8.38 -21.33 -3.15
N TYR A 477 -7.61 -20.62 -4.00
CA TYR A 477 -6.15 -20.67 -3.98
C TYR A 477 -5.49 -19.44 -3.36
N GLN A 478 -6.05 -18.23 -3.51
CA GLN A 478 -5.42 -17.01 -2.97
C GLN A 478 -5.19 -17.03 -1.45
N PRO A 479 -6.14 -17.49 -0.61
CA PRO A 479 -5.92 -17.51 0.83
C PRO A 479 -4.79 -18.45 1.25
N PHE A 480 -4.52 -19.50 0.45
CA PHE A 480 -3.41 -20.44 0.68
C PHE A 480 -2.07 -19.90 0.15
N LEU A 481 -2.08 -19.27 -1.03
CA LEU A 481 -0.86 -18.79 -1.69
C LEU A 481 -0.32 -17.49 -1.10
N TYR A 482 -1.19 -16.57 -0.70
CA TYR A 482 -0.86 -15.19 -0.33
C TYR A 482 -1.49 -14.72 0.99
N GLY A 483 -2.42 -15.49 1.59
CA GLY A 483 -3.09 -15.10 2.85
C GLY A 483 -4.07 -13.93 2.74
N LEU A 484 -4.38 -13.48 1.52
CA LEU A 484 -5.23 -12.31 1.26
C LEU A 484 -6.73 -12.66 1.23
N SER A 485 -7.56 -11.67 1.55
CA SER A 485 -9.02 -11.75 1.38
C SER A 485 -9.39 -11.84 -0.10
N THR A 486 -10.47 -12.57 -0.40
CA THR A 486 -11.04 -12.75 -1.74
C THR A 486 -12.45 -12.17 -1.85
N ASN A 487 -12.88 -11.35 -0.88
CA ASN A 487 -14.18 -10.67 -0.89
C ASN A 487 -14.09 -9.32 -1.62
N ASN A 488 -13.61 -9.37 -2.86
CA ASN A 488 -13.34 -8.25 -3.76
C ASN A 488 -13.24 -8.76 -5.21
N GLY A 489 -13.37 -7.87 -6.20
CA GLY A 489 -13.09 -8.24 -7.60
C GLY A 489 -11.59 -8.31 -7.90
N GLY A 490 -10.81 -7.52 -7.15
CA GLY A 490 -9.37 -7.46 -7.19
C GLY A 490 -8.86 -6.73 -5.95
N ILE A 491 -7.53 -6.65 -5.82
CA ILE A 491 -6.87 -5.82 -4.82
C ILE A 491 -5.40 -5.57 -5.21
N PHE A 492 -4.98 -4.31 -5.22
CA PHE A 492 -3.56 -3.95 -5.25
C PHE A 492 -2.94 -3.96 -3.84
N ILE A 493 -1.78 -4.59 -3.69
CA ILE A 493 -0.96 -4.63 -2.47
C ILE A 493 0.33 -3.86 -2.74
N GLU A 494 0.30 -2.59 -2.34
CA GLU A 494 1.34 -1.58 -2.56
C GLU A 494 2.73 -2.02 -2.12
N SER A 495 2.90 -2.44 -0.86
CA SER A 495 4.19 -2.90 -0.31
C SER A 495 4.80 -4.13 -0.98
N TRP A 496 4.07 -4.78 -1.91
CA TRP A 496 4.53 -5.94 -2.68
C TRP A 496 4.64 -5.64 -4.18
N GLY A 497 4.28 -4.44 -4.63
CA GLY A 497 4.12 -4.13 -6.06
C GLY A 497 3.25 -5.16 -6.77
N THR A 498 2.17 -5.65 -6.15
CA THR A 498 1.42 -6.80 -6.66
C THR A 498 -0.09 -6.58 -6.65
N LEU A 499 -0.72 -6.78 -7.82
CA LEU A 499 -2.16 -6.67 -8.06
C LEU A 499 -2.77 -8.06 -8.23
N PHE A 500 -3.84 -8.36 -7.50
CA PHE A 500 -4.53 -9.64 -7.52
C PHE A 500 -5.92 -9.50 -8.14
N THR A 501 -6.29 -10.35 -9.09
CA THR A 501 -7.65 -10.39 -9.69
C THR A 501 -7.91 -11.73 -10.40
N TYR A 502 -8.99 -11.87 -11.18
CA TYR A 502 -9.39 -13.13 -11.83
C TYR A 502 -10.11 -12.92 -13.17
N ASP A 503 -10.20 -13.93 -14.03
CA ASP A 503 -11.08 -13.88 -15.22
C ASP A 503 -12.56 -14.15 -14.87
N ARG A 504 -13.48 -13.53 -15.60
CA ARG A 504 -14.89 -13.39 -15.23
C ARG A 504 -15.82 -13.28 -16.42
N THR A 505 -16.97 -13.93 -16.29
CA THR A 505 -18.09 -13.75 -17.22
C THR A 505 -19.02 -12.61 -16.74
N PRO A 506 -19.81 -11.99 -17.64
CA PRO A 506 -20.82 -10.97 -17.28
C PRO A 506 -21.96 -11.45 -16.36
N ALA A 507 -21.95 -12.73 -15.94
CA ALA A 507 -22.88 -13.30 -14.97
C ALA A 507 -22.22 -13.54 -13.59
N GLN A 508 -20.97 -13.14 -13.41
CA GLN A 508 -20.18 -13.23 -12.18
C GLN A 508 -19.69 -11.86 -11.69
N SER A 509 -19.74 -10.85 -12.57
CA SER A 509 -19.34 -9.47 -12.31
C SER A 509 -20.01 -8.58 -13.34
N ILE A 510 -20.40 -7.37 -12.91
CA ILE A 510 -20.84 -6.30 -13.81
C ILE A 510 -19.67 -5.67 -14.59
N TYR A 511 -18.46 -5.74 -14.03
CA TYR A 511 -17.21 -5.28 -14.63
C TYR A 511 -16.44 -6.43 -15.27
N THR A 512 -15.85 -6.18 -16.42
CA THR A 512 -15.03 -7.14 -17.18
C THR A 512 -13.64 -7.40 -16.56
N LEU A 513 -12.93 -8.38 -17.12
CA LEU A 513 -11.45 -8.48 -17.13
C LEU A 513 -10.78 -7.10 -17.09
N GLU A 514 -10.93 -6.40 -18.21
CA GLU A 514 -10.18 -5.20 -18.54
C GLU A 514 -10.55 -4.01 -17.66
N GLU A 515 -11.84 -3.74 -17.46
CA GLU A 515 -12.29 -2.60 -16.62
C GLU A 515 -11.72 -2.66 -15.21
N LEU A 516 -11.73 -3.84 -14.59
CA LEU A 516 -11.22 -3.96 -13.23
C LEU A 516 -9.68 -3.92 -13.19
N LEU A 517 -8.99 -4.41 -14.23
CA LEU A 517 -7.54 -4.23 -14.31
C LEU A 517 -7.18 -2.75 -14.49
N ARG A 518 -7.91 -2.00 -15.33
CA ARG A 518 -7.72 -0.55 -15.51
C ARG A 518 -7.93 0.21 -14.19
N HIS A 519 -8.94 -0.18 -13.40
CA HIS A 519 -9.19 0.37 -12.05
C HIS A 519 -8.02 0.07 -11.09
N GLU A 520 -7.69 -1.21 -10.88
CA GLU A 520 -6.66 -1.62 -9.92
C GLU A 520 -5.24 -1.18 -10.33
N TYR A 521 -4.96 -1.05 -11.62
CA TYR A 521 -3.70 -0.50 -12.13
C TYR A 521 -3.57 1.01 -11.81
N THR A 522 -4.69 1.74 -11.73
CA THR A 522 -4.67 3.14 -11.30
C THR A 522 -4.21 3.27 -9.84
N HIS A 523 -4.58 2.34 -8.95
CA HIS A 523 -4.08 2.34 -7.56
C HIS A 523 -2.56 2.16 -7.49
N TYR A 524 -1.97 1.37 -8.39
CA TYR A 524 -0.51 1.27 -8.54
C TYR A 524 0.13 2.58 -9.02
N LEU A 525 -0.43 3.20 -10.06
CA LEU A 525 0.09 4.47 -10.59
C LEU A 525 0.04 5.58 -9.52
N ASP A 526 -1.08 5.68 -8.80
CA ASP A 526 -1.30 6.67 -7.75
C ASP A 526 -0.31 6.51 -6.58
N SER A 527 -0.15 5.28 -6.05
CA SER A 527 0.84 5.02 -4.99
C SER A 527 2.28 5.23 -5.45
N ARG A 528 2.58 4.98 -6.74
CA ARG A 528 3.94 5.09 -7.25
C ARG A 528 4.34 6.52 -7.59
N TYR A 529 3.43 7.33 -8.12
CA TYR A 529 3.75 8.64 -8.73
C TYR A 529 3.11 9.85 -8.04
N LEU A 530 2.18 9.67 -7.09
CA LEU A 530 1.44 10.77 -6.45
C LEU A 530 1.45 10.76 -4.92
N ILE A 531 1.24 9.60 -4.29
CA ILE A 531 1.09 9.51 -2.82
C ILE A 531 2.38 9.02 -2.17
N THR A 532 3.01 9.86 -1.35
CA THR A 532 4.20 9.48 -0.57
C THR A 532 3.84 8.69 0.70
N GLY A 533 4.62 7.63 0.97
CA GLY A 533 4.37 6.69 2.08
C GLY A 533 3.33 5.64 1.72
N SER A 534 3.02 4.71 2.63
CA SER A 534 2.21 3.52 2.29
C SER A 534 0.83 3.43 2.96
N PHE A 535 -0.07 2.66 2.35
CA PHE A 535 -1.42 2.44 2.83
C PHE A 535 -1.46 1.97 4.30
N GLY A 536 -2.08 2.79 5.16
CA GLY A 536 -2.20 2.52 6.59
C GLY A 536 -1.02 3.00 7.45
N GLU A 537 -0.01 3.63 6.85
CA GLU A 537 1.02 4.37 7.56
C GLU A 537 0.41 5.57 8.31
N SER A 538 0.97 5.91 9.48
CA SER A 538 0.49 7.03 10.31
C SER A 538 1.31 8.28 10.06
N GLY A 539 0.66 9.45 9.97
CA GLY A 539 1.31 10.71 9.64
C GLY A 539 1.47 11.00 8.14
N THR A 540 0.93 10.16 7.26
CA THR A 540 0.87 10.36 5.79
C THR A 540 -0.54 10.76 5.36
N LEU A 541 -0.75 11.02 4.06
CA LEU A 541 -2.08 11.34 3.51
C LEU A 541 -3.11 10.21 3.74
N TYR A 542 -2.68 8.95 3.90
CA TYR A 542 -3.57 7.82 4.19
C TYR A 542 -4.30 7.93 5.54
N GLU A 543 -3.78 8.72 6.49
CA GLU A 543 -4.41 8.88 7.80
C GLU A 543 -5.76 9.62 7.69
N GLY A 544 -6.76 9.19 8.46
CA GLY A 544 -8.04 9.88 8.59
C GLY A 544 -9.06 9.62 7.47
N ASN A 545 -8.82 8.63 6.59
CA ASN A 545 -9.64 8.30 5.41
C ASN A 545 -9.66 9.38 4.30
N ARG A 546 -8.70 10.31 4.27
CA ARG A 546 -8.68 11.42 3.28
C ARG A 546 -8.72 10.91 1.85
N LEU A 547 -7.89 9.90 1.58
CA LEU A 547 -7.67 9.34 0.25
C LEU A 547 -8.79 8.41 -0.25
N VAL A 548 -9.78 8.04 0.59
CA VAL A 548 -10.75 6.99 0.24
C VAL A 548 -11.63 7.36 -0.96
N TRP A 549 -12.12 8.60 -1.03
CA TRP A 549 -12.89 9.04 -2.20
C TRP A 549 -11.99 9.32 -3.40
N TYR A 550 -10.74 9.72 -3.14
CA TYR A 550 -9.76 10.13 -4.13
C TYR A 550 -9.29 8.93 -4.95
N ASN A 551 -8.67 7.93 -4.31
CA ASN A 551 -8.14 6.73 -4.98
C ASN A 551 -9.24 6.02 -5.78
N GLU A 552 -10.37 5.76 -5.14
CA GLU A 552 -11.47 5.02 -5.76
C GLU A 552 -12.18 5.82 -6.87
N GLY A 553 -12.25 7.15 -6.72
CA GLY A 553 -12.77 8.03 -7.76
C GLY A 553 -11.83 8.13 -8.96
N LEU A 554 -10.54 8.33 -8.70
CA LEU A 554 -9.49 8.40 -9.72
C LEU A 554 -9.41 7.10 -10.51
N ALA A 555 -9.48 5.96 -9.82
CA ALA A 555 -9.51 4.64 -10.42
C ALA A 555 -10.78 4.41 -11.26
N GLU A 556 -11.98 4.69 -10.76
CA GLU A 556 -13.22 4.55 -11.55
C GLU A 556 -13.28 5.47 -12.78
N TYR A 557 -12.70 6.68 -12.68
CA TYR A 557 -12.52 7.64 -13.78
C TYR A 557 -11.53 7.11 -14.82
N LEU A 558 -10.32 6.70 -14.42
CA LEU A 558 -9.28 6.23 -15.34
C LEU A 558 -9.58 4.88 -16.01
N VAL A 559 -10.59 4.12 -15.57
CA VAL A 559 -11.15 3.03 -16.40
C VAL A 559 -11.60 3.55 -17.77
N GLY A 560 -12.08 4.80 -17.86
CA GLY A 560 -12.47 5.45 -19.10
C GLY A 560 -11.32 5.94 -19.99
N ALA A 561 -10.06 5.72 -19.61
CA ALA A 561 -8.90 6.20 -20.37
C ALA A 561 -8.84 5.60 -21.78
N THR A 562 -8.51 6.42 -22.78
CA THR A 562 -8.38 5.99 -24.18
C THR A 562 -7.08 6.46 -24.81
N ARG A 563 -6.63 5.77 -25.88
CA ARG A 563 -5.45 6.17 -26.67
C ARG A 563 -5.57 7.58 -27.25
N VAL A 564 -6.78 7.96 -27.65
CA VAL A 564 -7.17 9.27 -28.18
C VAL A 564 -8.62 9.55 -27.79
N ASN A 565 -8.96 10.83 -27.58
CA ASN A 565 -10.16 11.37 -26.92
C ASN A 565 -10.10 11.41 -25.37
N GLY A 566 -8.91 11.36 -24.77
CA GLY A 566 -8.75 11.58 -23.32
C GLY A 566 -9.32 10.46 -22.45
N VAL A 567 -10.04 10.84 -21.39
CA VAL A 567 -10.78 9.92 -20.52
C VAL A 567 -12.27 10.11 -20.79
N LEU A 568 -12.97 9.03 -21.19
CA LEU A 568 -14.38 9.08 -21.55
C LEU A 568 -15.28 8.69 -20.37
N PRO A 569 -16.45 9.33 -20.21
CA PRO A 569 -17.44 8.94 -19.20
C PRO A 569 -17.87 7.48 -19.34
N ARG A 570 -18.24 6.85 -18.22
CA ARG A 570 -18.67 5.44 -18.17
C ARG A 570 -20.18 5.30 -18.00
N GLY A 571 -20.85 4.77 -19.02
CA GLY A 571 -22.30 4.54 -19.03
C GLY A 571 -22.77 3.65 -17.87
N ILE A 572 -21.98 2.66 -17.47
CA ILE A 572 -22.29 1.78 -16.34
C ILE A 572 -22.42 2.52 -15.00
N LEU A 573 -21.61 3.56 -14.76
CA LEU A 573 -21.70 4.38 -13.56
C LEU A 573 -22.97 5.22 -13.58
N LEU A 574 -23.29 5.81 -14.74
CA LEU A 574 -24.48 6.65 -14.96
C LEU A 574 -25.79 5.86 -14.81
N ASP A 575 -25.84 4.61 -15.28
CA ASP A 575 -26.99 3.72 -15.10
C ASP A 575 -27.21 3.36 -13.63
N GLN A 576 -26.14 3.12 -12.85
CA GLN A 576 -26.25 2.91 -11.40
C GLN A 576 -26.72 4.18 -10.68
N ILE A 577 -26.12 5.35 -10.97
CA ILE A 577 -26.54 6.65 -10.41
C ILE A 577 -28.01 6.94 -10.72
N SER A 578 -28.49 6.60 -11.93
CA SER A 578 -29.90 6.75 -12.30
C SER A 578 -30.84 5.76 -11.58
N GLY A 579 -30.30 4.68 -11.02
CA GLY A 579 -31.02 3.71 -10.21
C GLY A 579 -31.11 4.05 -8.72
N ASP A 580 -30.21 4.91 -8.22
CA ASP A 580 -30.08 5.23 -6.81
C ASP A 580 -31.30 5.95 -6.22
N SER A 581 -31.58 5.67 -4.95
CA SER A 581 -32.74 6.25 -4.24
C SER A 581 -32.50 7.68 -3.74
N SER A 582 -31.23 8.09 -3.66
CA SER A 582 -30.74 9.40 -3.22
C SER A 582 -29.37 9.65 -3.82
N ARG A 583 -29.14 10.87 -4.33
CA ARG A 583 -27.84 11.31 -4.85
C ARG A 583 -26.92 11.78 -3.72
N LEU A 584 -25.62 11.48 -3.82
CA LEU A 584 -24.60 12.00 -2.91
C LEU A 584 -24.24 13.46 -3.26
N THR A 585 -23.97 14.26 -2.24
CA THR A 585 -23.40 15.61 -2.39
C THR A 585 -21.87 15.55 -2.49
N VAL A 586 -21.24 16.63 -2.96
CA VAL A 586 -19.78 16.81 -2.93
C VAL A 586 -19.23 16.64 -1.51
N ALA A 587 -19.98 17.05 -0.48
CA ALA A 587 -19.62 16.83 0.91
C ALA A 587 -19.70 15.34 1.33
N ASP A 588 -20.68 14.59 0.83
CA ASP A 588 -20.78 13.13 1.08
C ASP A 588 -19.66 12.36 0.35
N ILE A 589 -19.25 12.81 -0.84
CA ILE A 589 -18.14 12.24 -1.61
C ILE A 589 -16.82 12.52 -0.89
N THR A 590 -16.48 13.79 -0.67
CA THR A 590 -15.20 14.21 -0.06
C THR A 590 -15.00 13.81 1.41
N SER A 591 -16.03 13.25 2.06
CA SER A 591 -15.95 12.67 3.41
C SER A 591 -16.27 11.16 3.45
N ALA A 592 -16.23 10.48 2.30
CA ALA A 592 -16.49 9.06 2.21
C ALA A 592 -15.47 8.22 3.02
N THR A 593 -15.92 7.07 3.50
CA THR A 593 -15.04 6.03 4.07
C THR A 593 -15.47 4.68 3.51
N TYR A 594 -14.57 3.70 3.58
CA TYR A 594 -14.89 2.31 3.20
C TYR A 594 -16.13 1.78 3.95
N GLY A 595 -16.84 0.84 3.30
CA GLY A 595 -18.06 0.22 3.80
C GLY A 595 -19.28 0.33 2.87
N SER A 596 -19.18 1.02 1.73
CA SER A 596 -20.21 1.02 0.68
C SER A 596 -19.62 1.38 -0.68
N PHE A 597 -19.95 0.61 -1.72
CA PHE A 597 -19.57 0.91 -3.10
C PHE A 597 -20.33 2.10 -3.72
N THR A 598 -21.34 2.66 -3.04
CA THR A 598 -22.14 3.75 -3.61
C THR A 598 -21.32 5.01 -3.92
N PHE A 599 -20.31 5.35 -3.13
CA PHE A 599 -19.54 6.58 -3.38
C PHE A 599 -18.61 6.46 -4.59
N TYR A 600 -18.17 5.25 -4.98
CA TYR A 600 -17.21 4.99 -6.06
C TYR A 600 -17.70 5.61 -7.38
N ARG A 601 -18.92 5.24 -7.80
CA ARG A 601 -19.56 5.78 -9.02
C ARG A 601 -19.76 7.30 -9.00
N TYR A 602 -20.01 7.89 -7.84
CA TYR A 602 -20.14 9.35 -7.73
C TYR A 602 -18.77 10.03 -7.77
N ALA A 603 -17.75 9.47 -7.12
CA ALA A 603 -16.39 9.97 -7.13
C ALA A 603 -15.78 9.95 -8.54
N GLY A 604 -15.95 8.86 -9.31
CA GLY A 604 -15.52 8.78 -10.71
C GLY A 604 -16.13 9.88 -11.58
N VAL A 605 -17.46 10.03 -11.54
CA VAL A 605 -18.16 11.11 -12.27
C VAL A 605 -17.83 12.51 -11.70
N TYR A 606 -17.32 12.61 -10.46
CA TYR A 606 -16.81 13.86 -9.92
C TYR A 606 -15.44 14.23 -10.50
N PHE A 607 -14.54 13.27 -10.75
CA PHE A 607 -13.31 13.51 -11.52
C PHE A 607 -13.61 13.96 -12.96
N GLU A 608 -14.58 13.33 -13.64
CA GLU A 608 -15.05 13.78 -14.97
C GLU A 608 -15.52 15.26 -14.94
N PHE A 609 -16.29 15.63 -13.90
CA PHE A 609 -16.74 17.02 -13.69
C PHE A 609 -15.59 17.99 -13.39
N LEU A 610 -14.62 17.57 -12.56
CA LEU A 610 -13.44 18.37 -12.24
C LEU A 610 -12.60 18.60 -13.50
N GLU A 611 -12.40 17.61 -14.35
CA GLU A 611 -11.71 17.79 -15.64
C GLU A 611 -12.48 18.75 -16.57
N GLU A 612 -13.77 18.50 -16.84
CA GLU A 612 -14.51 19.27 -17.86
C GLU A 612 -14.82 20.71 -17.42
N GLN A 613 -15.13 20.92 -16.13
CA GLN A 613 -15.72 22.19 -15.66
C GLN A 613 -14.89 22.93 -14.61
N ARG A 614 -13.98 22.25 -13.89
CA ARG A 614 -13.14 22.85 -12.83
C ARG A 614 -11.69 22.33 -12.85
N PRO A 615 -10.98 22.42 -14.00
CA PRO A 615 -9.62 21.89 -14.10
C PRO A 615 -8.64 22.63 -13.18
N ASP A 616 -8.99 23.85 -12.74
CA ASP A 616 -8.30 24.59 -11.67
C ASP A 616 -8.27 23.83 -10.33
N LEU A 617 -9.36 23.12 -9.98
CA LEU A 617 -9.42 22.28 -8.80
C LEU A 617 -8.76 20.92 -9.01
N LEU A 618 -8.81 20.37 -10.23
CA LEU A 618 -8.17 19.09 -10.54
C LEU A 618 -6.64 19.19 -10.44
N VAL A 619 -6.05 20.24 -11.01
CA VAL A 619 -4.60 20.51 -10.90
C VAL A 619 -4.22 20.74 -9.43
N ALA A 620 -4.94 21.62 -8.71
CA ALA A 620 -4.68 21.87 -7.29
C ALA A 620 -4.84 20.63 -6.40
N LEU A 621 -5.65 19.65 -6.80
CA LEU A 621 -5.81 18.37 -6.12
C LEU A 621 -4.59 17.47 -6.32
N PHE A 622 -4.08 17.33 -7.55
CA PHE A 622 -2.85 16.58 -7.81
C PHE A 622 -1.62 17.25 -7.16
N ASP A 623 -1.51 18.57 -7.23
CA ASP A 623 -0.45 19.35 -6.57
C ASP A 623 -0.44 19.12 -5.04
N ALA A 624 -1.63 19.01 -4.42
CA ALA A 624 -1.76 18.74 -2.99
C ALA A 624 -1.36 17.31 -2.59
N MET A 625 -1.56 16.32 -3.47
CA MET A 625 -1.07 14.95 -3.25
C MET A 625 0.46 14.88 -3.35
N LEU A 626 1.01 15.40 -4.45
CA LEU A 626 2.45 15.49 -4.71
C LEU A 626 3.20 16.24 -3.60
N GLY A 627 2.61 17.33 -3.11
CA GLY A 627 3.16 18.11 -2.00
C GLY A 627 3.10 17.42 -0.62
N ASN A 628 2.39 16.29 -0.49
CA ASN A 628 2.20 15.55 0.76
C ASN A 628 1.71 16.44 1.94
N ASP A 629 0.90 17.48 1.64
CA ASP A 629 0.45 18.46 2.63
C ASP A 629 -1.01 18.22 3.03
N ILE A 630 -1.17 17.57 4.20
CA ILE A 630 -2.44 17.29 4.86
C ILE A 630 -3.28 18.57 5.07
N VAL A 631 -2.67 19.71 5.38
CA VAL A 631 -3.38 20.97 5.69
C VAL A 631 -3.93 21.60 4.42
N ILE A 632 -3.16 21.57 3.32
CA ILE A 632 -3.63 22.03 2.00
C ILE A 632 -4.76 21.12 1.51
N LEU A 633 -4.60 19.79 1.61
CA LEU A 633 -5.61 18.83 1.16
C LEU A 633 -6.92 18.95 1.95
N ASP A 634 -6.86 19.00 3.29
CA ASP A 634 -8.04 19.19 4.15
C ASP A 634 -8.74 20.53 3.86
N ALA A 635 -7.97 21.59 3.57
CA ALA A 635 -8.51 22.90 3.21
C ALA A 635 -9.19 22.89 1.83
N LEU A 636 -8.62 22.20 0.84
CA LEU A 636 -9.19 22.02 -0.50
C LEU A 636 -10.50 21.23 -0.44
N TYR A 637 -10.53 20.12 0.29
CA TYR A 637 -11.75 19.33 0.51
C TYR A 637 -12.83 20.14 1.22
N ALA A 638 -12.47 20.88 2.27
CA ALA A 638 -13.39 21.77 2.95
C ALA A 638 -13.91 22.90 2.03
N ALA A 639 -13.10 23.40 1.10
CA ALA A 639 -13.55 24.40 0.13
C ALA A 639 -14.57 23.80 -0.86
N MET A 640 -14.28 22.62 -1.44
CA MET A 640 -15.18 21.92 -2.37
C MET A 640 -16.51 21.53 -1.69
N ALA A 641 -16.44 20.92 -0.50
CA ALA A 641 -17.63 20.47 0.25
C ALA A 641 -18.58 21.61 0.67
N ASN A 642 -18.07 22.83 0.82
CA ASN A 642 -18.87 23.99 1.24
C ASN A 642 -19.28 24.93 0.08
N ASP A 643 -18.86 24.66 -1.16
CA ASP A 643 -19.26 25.46 -2.32
C ASP A 643 -20.63 25.02 -2.86
N ALA A 644 -21.65 25.78 -2.48
CA ALA A 644 -23.03 25.56 -2.92
C ALA A 644 -23.26 25.77 -4.42
N GLN A 645 -22.36 26.46 -5.14
CA GLN A 645 -22.44 26.59 -6.60
C GLN A 645 -21.81 25.37 -7.26
N LEU A 646 -20.64 24.91 -6.78
CA LEU A 646 -19.99 23.67 -7.22
C LEU A 646 -20.93 22.46 -7.15
N GLN A 647 -21.69 22.32 -6.05
CA GLN A 647 -22.71 21.29 -5.91
C GLN A 647 -23.80 21.36 -7.00
N VAL A 648 -24.30 22.57 -7.30
CA VAL A 648 -25.37 22.77 -8.31
C VAL A 648 -24.87 22.45 -9.72
N ASP A 649 -23.62 22.81 -10.01
CA ASP A 649 -23.00 22.57 -11.31
C ASP A 649 -22.71 21.08 -11.51
N TYR A 650 -22.20 20.38 -10.48
CA TYR A 650 -22.03 18.93 -10.47
C TYR A 650 -23.36 18.16 -10.61
N ASP A 651 -24.41 18.58 -9.90
CA ASP A 651 -25.76 18.02 -10.05
C ASP A 651 -26.28 18.15 -11.49
N SER A 652 -26.03 19.31 -12.14
CA SER A 652 -26.41 19.55 -13.52
C SER A 652 -25.54 18.80 -14.53
N PHE A 653 -24.28 18.52 -14.20
CA PHE A 653 -23.37 17.73 -15.01
C PHE A 653 -23.83 16.27 -15.06
N ILE A 654 -24.10 15.65 -13.90
CA ILE A 654 -24.65 14.29 -13.82
C ILE A 654 -25.96 14.19 -14.61
N ASP A 655 -26.88 15.15 -14.43
CA ASP A 655 -28.17 15.14 -15.14
C ASP A 655 -28.00 15.23 -16.67
N ALA A 656 -26.96 15.92 -17.16
CA ALA A 656 -26.63 15.98 -18.57
C ALA A 656 -26.03 14.66 -19.08
N GLN A 657 -25.02 14.11 -18.38
CA GLN A 657 -24.37 12.85 -18.74
C GLN A 657 -25.38 11.68 -18.78
N ILE A 658 -26.23 11.55 -17.75
CA ILE A 658 -27.32 10.55 -17.74
C ILE A 658 -28.27 10.74 -18.92
N ALA A 659 -28.62 11.99 -19.25
CA ALA A 659 -29.51 12.27 -20.37
C ALA A 659 -28.87 11.90 -21.72
N ASP A 660 -27.58 12.15 -21.91
CA ASP A 660 -26.87 11.81 -23.14
C ASP A 660 -26.62 10.29 -23.29
N HIS A 661 -26.37 9.58 -22.19
CA HIS A 661 -26.30 8.11 -22.15
C HIS A 661 -27.65 7.49 -22.54
N GLN A 662 -28.73 7.89 -21.86
CA GLN A 662 -30.09 7.37 -22.11
C GLN A 662 -30.64 7.72 -23.50
N GLN A 663 -30.09 8.74 -24.16
CA GLN A 663 -30.45 9.13 -25.54
C GLN A 663 -29.53 8.50 -26.60
N GLY A 664 -28.38 7.93 -26.21
CA GLY A 664 -27.34 7.49 -27.14
C GLY A 664 -26.76 8.65 -27.95
N THR A 665 -26.54 9.80 -27.31
CA THR A 665 -26.02 11.04 -27.92
C THR A 665 -24.62 11.42 -27.45
N GLY A 666 -24.17 10.89 -26.31
CA GLY A 666 -22.77 10.98 -25.85
C GLY A 666 -21.84 9.98 -26.56
N LEU A 667 -20.58 9.99 -26.15
CA LEU A 667 -19.58 8.98 -26.48
C LEU A 667 -19.02 8.48 -25.15
N PHE A 668 -19.15 7.18 -24.88
CA PHE A 668 -18.76 6.59 -23.59
C PHE A 668 -17.58 5.63 -23.77
N ALA A 669 -16.88 5.32 -22.67
CA ALA A 669 -15.76 4.37 -22.70
C ALA A 669 -16.17 3.02 -23.30
N GLU A 670 -17.39 2.55 -23.00
CA GLU A 670 -17.95 1.30 -23.52
C GLU A 670 -18.19 1.30 -25.05
N ASP A 671 -18.19 2.46 -25.70
CA ASP A 671 -18.28 2.61 -27.17
C ASP A 671 -16.91 2.56 -27.86
N VAL A 672 -15.81 2.76 -27.12
CA VAL A 672 -14.44 2.91 -27.65
C VAL A 672 -13.53 1.81 -27.11
N PRO A 673 -13.41 0.66 -27.81
CA PRO A 673 -12.55 -0.42 -27.37
C PRO A 673 -11.07 -0.03 -27.47
N THR A 674 -10.27 -0.53 -26.53
CA THR A 674 -8.80 -0.49 -26.54
C THR A 674 -8.24 -0.79 -27.92
N THR A 675 -7.27 0.02 -28.37
CA THR A 675 -6.65 -0.18 -29.69
C THR A 675 -5.61 -1.30 -29.63
N PRO A 676 -5.86 -2.49 -30.23
CA PRO A 676 -4.96 -3.62 -30.06
C PRO A 676 -3.66 -3.45 -30.85
N THR A 677 -2.57 -3.95 -30.29
CA THR A 677 -1.27 -4.00 -30.96
C THR A 677 -1.33 -4.86 -32.23
N PRO A 678 -0.85 -4.37 -33.40
CA PRO A 678 -0.90 -5.13 -34.64
C PRO A 678 -0.10 -6.42 -34.62
N THR A 679 -0.67 -7.50 -35.15
CA THR A 679 0.02 -8.80 -35.30
C THR A 679 1.00 -8.86 -36.48
N THR A 680 1.26 -7.74 -37.15
CA THR A 680 2.03 -7.63 -38.39
C THR A 680 3.29 -6.76 -38.30
N LEU A 681 3.70 -6.38 -37.08
CA LEU A 681 4.90 -5.58 -36.82
C LEU A 681 6.12 -6.11 -37.58
N ALA A 682 6.89 -5.20 -38.16
CA ALA A 682 8.18 -5.52 -38.74
C ALA A 682 9.19 -5.78 -37.61
N GLY A 683 9.90 -6.92 -37.69
CA GLY A 683 10.97 -7.23 -36.76
C GLY A 683 12.18 -6.33 -36.95
N ASP A 684 12.85 -5.99 -35.85
CA ASP A 684 14.18 -5.37 -35.82
C ASP A 684 14.26 -4.03 -36.60
N ASN A 685 13.20 -3.21 -36.50
CA ASN A 685 12.98 -2.04 -37.36
C ASN A 685 13.25 -0.67 -36.68
N ALA A 686 14.06 -0.63 -35.61
CA ALA A 686 14.22 0.52 -34.72
C ALA A 686 14.49 1.85 -35.46
N GLN A 687 15.42 1.87 -36.41
CA GLN A 687 15.70 3.07 -37.22
C GLN A 687 14.49 3.58 -38.03
N GLN A 688 13.62 2.70 -38.52
CA GLN A 688 12.40 3.13 -39.25
C GLN A 688 11.39 3.77 -38.30
N VAL A 689 11.26 3.25 -37.08
CA VAL A 689 10.39 3.83 -36.04
C VAL A 689 10.89 5.22 -35.66
N LEU A 690 12.20 5.39 -35.46
CA LEU A 690 12.83 6.68 -35.20
C LEU A 690 12.64 7.67 -36.37
N ASP A 691 12.86 7.23 -37.61
CA ASP A 691 12.64 8.04 -38.81
C ASP A 691 11.17 8.48 -38.95
N ASP A 692 10.21 7.61 -38.62
CA ASP A 692 8.76 7.92 -38.64
C ASP A 692 8.42 8.99 -37.61
N LEU A 693 8.90 8.85 -36.37
CA LEU A 693 8.70 9.81 -35.27
C LEU A 693 9.30 11.19 -35.62
N GLN A 694 10.57 11.22 -36.02
CA GLN A 694 11.28 12.46 -36.39
C GLN A 694 10.76 13.10 -37.69
N SER A 695 9.86 12.45 -38.43
CA SER A 695 9.18 13.05 -39.58
C SER A 695 8.07 14.04 -39.18
N LEU A 696 7.59 13.98 -37.94
CA LEU A 696 6.49 14.81 -37.40
C LEU A 696 6.84 15.51 -36.08
N LEU A 697 7.61 14.86 -35.21
CA LEU A 697 7.98 15.34 -33.87
C LEU A 697 9.29 16.14 -33.90
N PHE A 698 9.69 16.69 -32.74
CA PHE A 698 10.99 17.34 -32.60
C PHE A 698 12.13 16.35 -32.88
N ALA A 699 13.19 16.79 -33.58
CA ALA A 699 14.32 15.94 -33.95
C ALA A 699 15.45 16.07 -32.91
N GLY A 700 16.01 14.93 -32.49
CA GLY A 700 17.02 14.87 -31.42
C GLY A 700 16.48 14.58 -30.02
N GLY A 701 15.25 14.06 -29.92
CA GLY A 701 14.77 13.42 -28.69
C GLY A 701 15.47 12.09 -28.41
N GLN A 702 15.42 11.65 -27.16
CA GLN A 702 15.91 10.36 -26.71
C GLN A 702 15.03 9.25 -27.29
N PHE A 703 15.64 8.21 -27.85
CA PHE A 703 14.94 7.06 -28.42
C PHE A 703 15.48 5.77 -27.80
N ARG A 704 14.57 4.91 -27.36
CA ARG A 704 14.90 3.61 -26.76
C ARG A 704 13.90 2.55 -27.21
N VAL A 705 14.37 1.30 -27.32
CA VAL A 705 13.53 0.14 -27.67
C VAL A 705 13.81 -1.03 -26.76
N TRP A 706 12.80 -1.84 -26.50
CA TRP A 706 12.93 -3.15 -25.87
C TRP A 706 12.03 -4.16 -26.59
N SER A 707 12.10 -5.43 -26.21
CA SER A 707 11.64 -6.55 -27.03
C SER A 707 10.22 -6.42 -27.62
N ASN A 708 9.31 -5.72 -26.93
CA ASN A 708 7.93 -5.48 -27.34
C ASN A 708 7.51 -4.00 -27.52
N ARG A 709 8.38 -3.01 -27.25
CA ARG A 709 8.02 -1.56 -27.29
C ARG A 709 9.15 -0.64 -27.74
N PHE A 710 8.78 0.58 -28.12
CA PHE A 710 9.65 1.75 -28.21
C PHE A 710 9.16 2.86 -27.27
N GLN A 711 10.09 3.74 -26.86
CA GLN A 711 9.79 5.08 -26.35
C GLN A 711 10.59 6.14 -27.11
N TYR A 712 9.97 7.29 -27.33
CA TYR A 712 10.61 8.52 -27.79
C TYR A 712 10.25 9.70 -26.87
N GLU A 713 11.26 10.41 -26.40
CA GLU A 713 11.14 11.45 -25.37
C GLU A 713 11.84 12.73 -25.81
N TYR A 714 11.18 13.90 -25.67
CA TYR A 714 11.81 15.20 -25.93
C TYR A 714 11.17 16.32 -25.09
N SER A 715 11.95 17.32 -24.68
CA SER A 715 11.40 18.49 -23.99
C SER A 715 10.89 19.54 -24.99
N GLU A 716 9.72 20.11 -24.73
CA GLU A 716 9.11 21.18 -25.54
C GLU A 716 8.85 22.42 -24.69
N THR A 717 9.31 23.59 -25.14
CA THR A 717 9.09 24.88 -24.47
C THR A 717 8.16 25.77 -25.29
N THR A 718 7.01 26.11 -24.73
CA THR A 718 5.94 26.86 -25.39
C THR A 718 5.53 28.09 -24.57
N PRO A 719 5.31 29.27 -25.19
CA PRO A 719 4.80 30.43 -24.46
C PRO A 719 3.36 30.25 -23.96
N LEU A 720 3.12 30.48 -22.67
CA LEU A 720 1.79 30.54 -22.07
C LEU A 720 0.97 31.72 -22.61
N ALA A 721 1.63 32.82 -23.01
CA ALA A 721 0.99 34.05 -23.47
C ALA A 721 -0.04 34.61 -22.46
N GLY A 722 0.20 34.41 -21.16
CA GLY A 722 -0.69 34.77 -20.06
C GLY A 722 -1.97 33.92 -19.94
N GLN A 723 -2.05 32.74 -20.55
CA GLN A 723 -3.06 31.74 -20.18
C GLN A 723 -2.72 31.10 -18.82
N PRO A 724 -3.73 30.64 -18.06
CA PRO A 724 -3.54 29.72 -16.95
C PRO A 724 -2.88 28.40 -17.37
N ILE A 725 -2.33 27.66 -16.40
CA ILE A 725 -1.59 26.42 -16.67
C ILE A 725 -2.53 25.29 -17.11
N GLU A 726 -3.75 25.25 -16.57
CA GLU A 726 -4.80 24.31 -16.92
C GLU A 726 -5.23 24.41 -18.39
N ASP A 727 -5.35 25.64 -18.93
CA ASP A 727 -5.63 25.88 -20.35
C ASP A 727 -4.48 25.41 -21.26
N TYR A 728 -3.23 25.59 -20.81
CA TYR A 728 -2.05 25.06 -21.51
C TYR A 728 -2.07 23.53 -21.53
N ARG A 729 -2.25 22.87 -20.38
CA ARG A 729 -2.32 21.40 -20.25
C ARG A 729 -3.39 20.81 -21.17
N ALA A 730 -4.61 21.37 -21.15
CA ALA A 730 -5.70 20.94 -22.03
C ALA A 730 -5.38 21.12 -23.52
N SER A 731 -4.65 22.19 -23.89
CA SER A 731 -4.22 22.42 -25.28
C SER A 731 -3.13 21.44 -25.73
N THR A 732 -2.24 21.03 -24.82
CA THR A 732 -1.18 20.04 -25.05
C THR A 732 -1.75 18.63 -25.18
N ASP A 733 -2.70 18.25 -24.34
CA ASP A 733 -3.44 16.98 -24.41
C ASP A 733 -4.10 16.80 -25.80
N LEU A 734 -4.82 17.83 -26.27
CA LEU A 734 -5.43 17.84 -27.60
C LEU A 734 -4.39 17.83 -28.76
N ALA A 735 -3.20 18.41 -28.54
CA ALA A 735 -2.12 18.39 -29.52
C ALA A 735 -1.52 16.98 -29.68
N LEU A 736 -1.31 16.26 -28.58
CA LEU A 736 -0.83 14.88 -28.57
C LEU A 736 -1.77 13.94 -29.33
N ASP A 737 -3.08 14.03 -29.10
CA ASP A 737 -4.09 13.27 -29.86
C ASP A 737 -4.02 13.56 -31.37
N GLY A 738 -3.80 14.84 -31.73
CA GLY A 738 -3.59 15.27 -33.10
C GLY A 738 -2.28 14.75 -33.73
N GLN A 739 -1.23 14.56 -32.94
CA GLN A 739 0.04 13.97 -33.38
C GLN A 739 -0.07 12.44 -33.53
N LEU A 740 -0.65 11.75 -32.54
CA LEU A 740 -0.95 10.31 -32.58
C LEU A 740 -1.80 9.95 -33.81
N GLY A 741 -2.83 10.74 -34.11
CA GLY A 741 -3.66 10.56 -35.30
C GLY A 741 -2.93 10.73 -36.63
N GLN A 742 -1.81 11.47 -36.67
CA GLN A 742 -0.95 11.60 -37.84
C GLN A 742 0.07 10.44 -37.93
N LEU A 743 0.70 10.08 -36.80
CA LEU A 743 1.66 8.98 -36.69
C LEU A 743 1.05 7.63 -37.10
N THR A 744 -0.20 7.34 -36.70
CA THR A 744 -0.94 6.11 -37.06
C THR A 744 -1.03 5.85 -38.58
N GLY A 745 -0.81 6.86 -39.43
CA GLY A 745 -0.77 6.71 -40.88
C GLY A 745 0.59 6.27 -41.48
N LEU A 746 1.66 6.19 -40.67
CA LEU A 746 3.03 5.96 -41.14
C LEU A 746 3.42 4.47 -41.15
N SER A 747 3.25 3.78 -40.03
CA SER A 747 3.64 2.37 -39.84
C SER A 747 2.77 1.64 -38.80
N ASP A 748 2.77 0.30 -38.84
CA ASP A 748 2.02 -0.53 -37.89
C ASP A 748 2.44 -0.26 -36.43
N ASN A 749 3.71 0.09 -36.18
CA ASN A 749 4.22 0.49 -34.87
C ASN A 749 3.45 1.68 -34.25
N MET A 750 2.81 2.52 -35.08
CA MET A 750 2.11 3.74 -34.64
C MET A 750 0.60 3.57 -34.46
N ILE A 751 0.06 2.35 -34.58
CA ILE A 751 -1.38 2.09 -34.52
C ILE A 751 -1.90 2.14 -33.08
N SER A 752 -1.32 1.37 -32.17
CA SER A 752 -1.64 1.36 -30.73
C SER A 752 -0.71 2.26 -29.90
N ALA A 753 0.11 3.10 -30.53
CA ALA A 753 1.00 4.02 -29.83
C ALA A 753 0.21 5.00 -28.93
N VAL A 754 0.69 5.21 -27.72
CA VAL A 754 0.19 6.18 -26.72
C VAL A 754 1.18 7.33 -26.58
N ALA A 755 0.74 8.42 -25.95
CA ALA A 755 1.60 9.56 -25.67
C ALA A 755 1.11 10.34 -24.46
N TRP A 756 2.01 11.02 -23.75
CA TRP A 756 1.72 11.88 -22.61
C TRP A 756 2.73 13.01 -22.50
N PHE A 757 2.53 13.88 -21.51
CA PHE A 757 3.50 14.90 -21.13
C PHE A 757 3.70 14.89 -19.62
N GLY A 758 4.93 15.17 -19.19
CA GLY A 758 5.32 15.25 -17.78
C GLY A 758 5.09 16.62 -17.15
N GLU A 759 5.76 16.86 -16.03
CA GLU A 759 5.61 18.08 -15.25
C GLU A 759 5.90 19.31 -16.11
N THR A 760 5.02 20.31 -16.00
CA THR A 760 5.16 21.55 -16.76
C THR A 760 5.79 22.62 -15.87
N THR A 761 7.08 22.83 -16.03
CA THR A 761 7.79 23.91 -15.34
C THR A 761 7.47 25.26 -16.01
N VAL A 762 7.18 26.29 -15.21
CA VAL A 762 6.83 27.62 -15.72
C VAL A 762 7.89 28.65 -15.33
N SER A 763 8.57 29.19 -16.34
CA SER A 763 9.54 30.28 -16.17
C SER A 763 9.07 31.54 -16.91
N ALA A 764 8.70 32.56 -16.13
CA ALA A 764 8.10 33.84 -16.56
C ALA A 764 6.78 33.72 -17.35
N ASP A 765 6.84 33.38 -18.64
CA ASP A 765 5.69 33.18 -19.55
C ASP A 765 5.96 32.01 -20.53
N LEU A 766 6.92 31.15 -20.19
CA LEU A 766 7.26 29.93 -20.91
C LEU A 766 6.91 28.72 -20.04
N ALA A 767 6.19 27.77 -20.62
CA ALA A 767 5.93 26.45 -20.08
C ALA A 767 6.84 25.44 -20.77
N THR A 768 7.57 24.63 -20.01
CA THR A 768 8.43 23.56 -20.52
C THR A 768 7.93 22.22 -19.97
N SER A 769 7.63 21.28 -20.86
CA SER A 769 7.15 19.93 -20.53
C SER A 769 7.97 18.88 -21.26
N THR A 770 8.21 17.73 -20.64
CA THR A 770 8.74 16.54 -21.32
C THR A 770 7.61 15.81 -22.03
N MET A 771 7.75 15.61 -23.34
CA MET A 771 6.78 14.94 -24.21
C MET A 771 7.24 13.50 -24.44
N VAL A 772 6.38 12.52 -24.19
CA VAL A 772 6.70 11.09 -24.30
C VAL A 772 5.74 10.42 -25.27
N PHE A 773 6.28 9.63 -26.20
CA PHE A 773 5.54 8.77 -27.13
C PHE A 773 6.01 7.33 -26.96
N GLU A 774 5.07 6.40 -26.77
CA GLU A 774 5.38 4.97 -26.71
C GLU A 774 4.50 4.18 -27.66
N GLY A 775 4.98 3.03 -28.11
CA GLY A 775 4.18 2.12 -28.91
C GLY A 775 4.83 0.76 -29.11
N PRO A 776 4.16 -0.16 -29.79
CA PRO A 776 4.65 -1.51 -29.99
C PRO A 776 5.89 -1.57 -30.88
N TYR A 777 6.80 -2.47 -30.52
CA TYR A 777 7.99 -2.86 -31.27
C TYR A 777 8.05 -4.40 -31.33
N SER A 778 8.94 -4.94 -32.16
CA SER A 778 9.17 -6.37 -32.24
C SER A 778 10.66 -6.63 -32.44
N ALA A 779 11.37 -6.94 -31.35
CA ALA A 779 12.70 -7.53 -31.45
C ALA A 779 12.59 -9.01 -31.81
N THR A 780 13.57 -9.52 -32.55
CA THR A 780 13.60 -10.93 -32.95
C THR A 780 14.98 -11.54 -32.71
N ALA A 781 15.00 -12.82 -32.34
CA ALA A 781 16.23 -13.62 -32.28
C ALA A 781 16.93 -13.84 -33.66
N GLY A 782 16.55 -13.07 -34.69
CA GLY A 782 17.28 -12.92 -35.94
C GLY A 782 18.41 -11.89 -35.83
N ASP A 783 18.27 -10.90 -34.94
CA ASP A 783 19.35 -10.02 -34.52
C ASP A 783 20.27 -10.72 -33.50
N VAL A 784 21.56 -10.42 -33.62
CA VAL A 784 22.69 -11.05 -32.91
C VAL A 784 23.87 -10.08 -32.76
N VAL A 785 23.65 -8.77 -32.92
CA VAL A 785 24.71 -7.74 -32.98
C VAL A 785 24.68 -6.89 -31.72
N ALA A 786 25.29 -7.39 -30.66
CA ALA A 786 25.41 -6.67 -29.39
C ALA A 786 25.93 -5.23 -29.55
N PRO A 787 25.46 -4.28 -28.69
CA PRO A 787 25.92 -2.90 -28.69
C PRO A 787 27.43 -2.75 -28.46
N SER A 788 27.93 -1.55 -28.70
CA SER A 788 29.27 -1.13 -28.28
C SER A 788 29.38 -1.14 -26.74
N ALA A 789 30.55 -1.53 -26.24
CA ALA A 789 30.86 -1.45 -24.81
C ALA A 789 30.78 0.02 -24.32
N PRO A 790 30.14 0.31 -23.17
CA PRO A 790 30.09 1.66 -22.60
C PRO A 790 31.48 2.29 -22.40
N THR A 791 31.59 3.58 -22.68
CA THR A 791 32.82 4.38 -22.52
C THR A 791 32.61 5.52 -21.51
N GLY A 792 33.66 6.27 -21.17
CA GLY A 792 33.53 7.42 -20.27
C GLY A 792 33.23 7.09 -18.81
N VAL A 793 33.29 5.82 -18.39
CA VAL A 793 32.89 5.39 -17.04
C VAL A 793 33.72 6.06 -15.94
N VAL A 794 33.02 6.81 -15.08
CA VAL A 794 33.52 7.43 -13.85
C VAL A 794 32.75 6.86 -12.66
N ALA A 795 33.41 6.72 -11.51
CA ALA A 795 32.81 6.34 -10.24
C ALA A 795 33.25 7.31 -9.14
N VAL A 796 32.30 7.83 -8.37
CA VAL A 796 32.52 8.76 -7.25
C VAL A 796 31.78 8.23 -6.03
N SER A 797 32.49 8.09 -4.91
CA SER A 797 31.91 7.66 -3.63
C SER A 797 31.44 8.83 -2.78
N ALA A 798 30.32 8.66 -2.09
CA ALA A 798 29.84 9.59 -1.07
C ALA A 798 29.11 8.82 0.04
N ASN A 799 29.65 8.81 1.26
CA ASN A 799 29.00 8.22 2.45
C ASN A 799 28.49 6.78 2.24
N GLY A 800 29.33 5.88 1.73
CA GLY A 800 28.99 4.47 1.54
C GLY A 800 28.15 4.16 0.31
N THR A 801 27.82 5.16 -0.51
CA THR A 801 27.24 4.99 -1.85
C THR A 801 28.25 5.33 -2.93
N VAL A 802 28.01 4.83 -4.15
CA VAL A 802 28.84 5.16 -5.33
C VAL A 802 27.96 5.61 -6.49
N THR A 803 28.13 6.85 -6.93
CA THR A 803 27.57 7.35 -8.19
C THR A 803 28.48 6.98 -9.35
N LEU A 804 27.92 6.29 -10.35
CA LEU A 804 28.54 5.94 -11.63
C LEU A 804 27.94 6.80 -12.74
N SER A 805 28.76 7.26 -13.68
CA SER A 805 28.31 7.96 -14.89
C SER A 805 29.13 7.54 -16.11
N TRP A 806 28.53 7.47 -17.29
CA TRP A 806 29.19 7.02 -18.53
C TRP A 806 28.62 7.70 -19.80
N ASP A 807 29.33 7.54 -20.93
CA ASP A 807 28.88 8.03 -22.24
C ASP A 807 27.66 7.20 -22.70
N ALA A 808 26.59 7.85 -23.15
CA ALA A 808 25.40 7.15 -23.62
C ALA A 808 25.65 6.43 -24.96
N ASN A 809 25.25 5.14 -25.04
CA ASN A 809 25.21 4.37 -26.29
C ASN A 809 24.32 5.06 -27.34
N GLN A 810 24.66 4.88 -28.62
CA GLN A 810 24.08 5.63 -29.76
C GLN A 810 23.44 4.69 -30.80
N GLU A 811 23.40 3.40 -30.50
CA GLU A 811 22.76 2.37 -31.30
C GLU A 811 21.23 2.51 -31.25
N PRO A 812 20.50 2.59 -32.37
CA PRO A 812 19.04 2.77 -32.38
C PRO A 812 18.25 1.65 -31.70
N ASP A 813 18.86 0.47 -31.53
CA ASP A 813 18.33 -0.73 -30.89
C ASP A 813 18.76 -0.91 -29.42
N TRP A 814 19.47 0.07 -28.84
CA TRP A 814 19.83 0.08 -27.43
C TRP A 814 18.61 0.10 -26.50
N SER A 815 18.71 -0.66 -25.40
CA SER A 815 17.60 -1.00 -24.49
C SER A 815 17.90 -0.70 -23.01
N GLY A 816 19.17 -0.75 -22.58
CA GLY A 816 19.55 -0.49 -21.20
C GLY A 816 20.99 -0.86 -20.86
N TYR A 817 21.31 -0.85 -19.56
CA TYR A 817 22.63 -1.17 -19.01
C TYR A 817 22.57 -2.15 -17.83
N PHE A 818 23.60 -2.97 -17.67
CA PHE A 818 23.87 -3.73 -16.45
C PHE A 818 25.17 -3.24 -15.81
N ILE A 819 25.08 -2.93 -14.52
CA ILE A 819 26.16 -2.44 -13.66
C ILE A 819 26.64 -3.63 -12.83
N HIS A 820 27.94 -3.93 -12.88
CA HIS A 820 28.53 -5.06 -12.15
C HIS A 820 29.63 -4.56 -11.20
N ARG A 821 29.59 -5.01 -9.94
CA ARG A 821 30.51 -4.63 -8.85
C ARG A 821 31.39 -5.79 -8.39
N SER A 822 32.62 -5.51 -8.01
CA SER A 822 33.51 -6.43 -7.28
C SER A 822 34.28 -5.73 -6.17
N GLU A 823 34.66 -6.48 -5.14
CA GLU A 823 35.65 -6.07 -4.12
C GLU A 823 37.10 -6.44 -4.55
N VAL A 824 37.27 -6.98 -5.77
CA VAL A 824 38.56 -7.49 -6.27
C VAL A 824 38.80 -7.04 -7.70
N ALA A 825 39.95 -6.38 -7.95
CA ALA A 825 40.38 -5.95 -9.27
C ALA A 825 40.38 -7.11 -10.30
N GLY A 826 39.66 -6.93 -11.40
CA GLY A 826 39.45 -7.92 -12.46
C GLY A 826 38.35 -8.94 -12.16
N GLY A 827 37.58 -8.76 -11.09
CA GLY A 827 36.45 -9.61 -10.69
C GLY A 827 36.81 -10.85 -9.84
N PRO A 828 35.85 -11.76 -9.61
CA PRO A 828 34.53 -11.84 -10.25
C PRO A 828 33.61 -10.68 -9.85
N TYR A 829 32.81 -10.19 -10.79
CA TYR A 829 31.80 -9.17 -10.55
C TYR A 829 30.44 -9.82 -10.28
N ASN A 830 29.64 -9.17 -9.44
CA ASN A 830 28.22 -9.47 -9.24
C ASN A 830 27.40 -8.35 -9.90
N LEU A 831 26.25 -8.70 -10.46
CA LEU A 831 25.29 -7.73 -10.96
C LEU A 831 24.70 -6.91 -9.79
N VAL A 832 24.59 -5.59 -9.94
CA VAL A 832 24.06 -4.68 -8.92
C VAL A 832 22.57 -4.39 -9.17
N ASN A 833 22.20 -4.07 -10.42
CA ASN A 833 20.80 -3.82 -10.80
C ASN A 833 20.13 -5.08 -11.38
N PRO A 834 18.98 -5.55 -10.84
CA PRO A 834 18.33 -6.79 -11.29
C PRO A 834 17.63 -6.65 -12.64
N LEU A 835 17.20 -5.43 -12.99
CA LEU A 835 16.57 -5.07 -14.26
C LEU A 835 17.47 -4.10 -15.04
N PRO A 836 17.43 -4.06 -16.39
CA PRO A 836 18.31 -3.18 -17.16
C PRO A 836 18.09 -1.72 -16.82
N HIS A 837 19.16 -1.01 -16.49
CA HIS A 837 19.12 0.41 -16.11
C HIS A 837 18.97 1.30 -17.34
N LEU A 838 18.09 2.30 -17.29
CA LEU A 838 17.69 3.09 -18.46
C LEU A 838 18.43 4.43 -18.61
N GLN A 839 19.18 4.86 -17.60
CA GLN A 839 19.96 6.11 -17.64
C GLN A 839 21.45 5.80 -17.76
N ASN A 840 22.26 6.79 -18.16
CA ASN A 840 23.72 6.71 -18.19
C ASN A 840 24.40 7.17 -16.88
N VAL A 841 23.61 7.29 -15.80
CA VAL A 841 24.03 7.59 -14.43
C VAL A 841 23.33 6.61 -13.49
N PHE A 842 24.04 5.99 -12.56
CA PHE A 842 23.50 5.03 -11.59
C PHE A 842 24.08 5.26 -10.19
N VAL A 843 23.27 5.19 -9.15
CA VAL A 843 23.73 5.32 -7.76
C VAL A 843 23.63 3.96 -7.06
N ASP A 844 24.78 3.36 -6.77
CA ASP A 844 24.89 2.18 -5.94
C ASP A 844 24.78 2.57 -4.46
N THR A 845 23.55 2.59 -3.94
CA THR A 845 23.25 2.88 -2.54
C THR A 845 23.70 1.76 -1.59
N GLU A 846 23.91 0.55 -2.10
CA GLU A 846 24.41 -0.62 -1.36
C GLU A 846 25.91 -0.88 -1.57
N ALA A 847 26.68 0.13 -2.01
CA ALA A 847 28.12 -0.01 -2.29
C ALA A 847 28.91 -0.42 -1.04
N GLY A 848 28.58 0.15 0.12
CA GLY A 848 29.25 -0.13 1.40
C GLY A 848 30.62 0.56 1.49
N VAL A 849 31.61 -0.10 2.12
CA VAL A 849 32.95 0.48 2.36
C VAL A 849 34.08 -0.39 1.79
N GLY A 850 35.12 0.26 1.30
CA GLY A 850 36.35 -0.37 0.79
C GLY A 850 36.69 -0.04 -0.66
N GLU A 851 37.72 -0.68 -1.19
CA GLU A 851 38.07 -0.61 -2.62
C GLU A 851 37.04 -1.42 -3.44
N LEU A 852 36.28 -0.73 -4.28
CA LEU A 852 35.25 -1.29 -5.15
C LEU A 852 35.63 -1.09 -6.62
N TYR A 853 35.26 -2.08 -7.44
CA TYR A 853 35.57 -2.14 -8.87
C TYR A 853 34.29 -2.33 -9.66
N TYR A 854 34.06 -1.45 -10.65
CA TYR A 854 32.85 -1.48 -11.46
C TYR A 854 33.15 -1.66 -12.94
N VAL A 855 32.30 -2.43 -13.61
CA VAL A 855 32.20 -2.51 -15.08
C VAL A 855 30.73 -2.43 -15.48
N ILE A 856 30.48 -1.87 -16.67
CA ILE A 856 29.13 -1.66 -17.20
C ILE A 856 29.02 -2.34 -18.56
N THR A 857 27.91 -3.02 -18.82
CA THR A 857 27.55 -3.56 -20.14
C THR A 857 26.27 -2.88 -20.62
N ALA A 858 26.20 -2.54 -21.91
CA ALA A 858 24.96 -2.18 -22.60
C ALA A 858 24.28 -3.44 -23.18
N ILE A 859 22.94 -3.40 -23.29
CA ILE A 859 22.11 -4.41 -23.96
C ILE A 859 21.25 -3.76 -25.07
N ASP A 860 20.89 -4.55 -26.08
CA ASP A 860 19.90 -4.18 -27.10
C ASP A 860 18.50 -4.77 -26.81
N ALA A 861 17.51 -4.43 -27.64
CA ALA A 861 16.14 -4.93 -27.54
C ALA A 861 15.99 -6.44 -27.77
N SER A 862 17.03 -7.11 -28.26
CA SER A 862 17.11 -8.55 -28.57
C SER A 862 17.86 -9.34 -27.48
N ASP A 863 18.15 -8.71 -26.34
CA ASP A 863 18.94 -9.22 -25.21
C ASP A 863 20.41 -9.57 -25.55
N ASN A 864 21.01 -9.01 -26.61
CA ASN A 864 22.44 -9.19 -26.84
C ASN A 864 23.25 -8.24 -25.94
N GLU A 865 24.03 -8.81 -25.03
CA GLU A 865 24.91 -8.06 -24.13
C GLU A 865 26.27 -7.74 -24.79
N SER A 866 26.69 -6.48 -24.66
CA SER A 866 27.98 -5.95 -25.12
C SER A 866 29.18 -6.53 -24.35
N LEU A 867 30.40 -6.16 -24.77
CA LEU A 867 31.58 -6.37 -23.93
C LEU A 867 31.55 -5.38 -22.74
N PRO A 868 32.08 -5.74 -21.56
CA PRO A 868 32.19 -4.81 -20.45
C PRO A 868 33.02 -3.58 -20.79
N SER A 869 32.67 -2.46 -20.17
CA SER A 869 33.45 -1.22 -20.14
C SER A 869 34.88 -1.43 -19.64
N VAL A 870 35.68 -0.36 -19.68
CA VAL A 870 36.89 -0.31 -18.85
C VAL A 870 36.49 -0.37 -17.37
N GLU A 871 37.22 -1.15 -16.58
CA GLU A 871 37.06 -1.23 -15.12
C GLU A 871 37.45 0.11 -14.49
N VAL A 872 36.54 0.67 -13.68
CA VAL A 872 36.81 1.81 -12.81
C VAL A 872 36.94 1.33 -11.37
N MET A 873 37.84 1.96 -10.60
CA MET A 873 38.04 1.68 -9.17
C MET A 873 37.69 2.92 -8.36
N VAL A 874 36.98 2.74 -7.26
CA VAL A 874 36.63 3.78 -6.28
C VAL A 874 36.86 3.25 -4.85
N GLU A 875 37.33 4.09 -3.95
CA GLU A 875 37.45 3.77 -2.52
C GLU A 875 36.24 4.36 -1.79
N SER A 876 35.28 3.52 -1.41
CA SER A 876 34.05 3.95 -0.75
C SER A 876 34.23 4.08 0.77
N THR A 877 33.81 5.22 1.33
CA THR A 877 33.90 5.59 2.75
C THR A 877 32.54 5.98 3.31
N ILE A 878 32.24 5.57 4.54
CA ILE A 878 31.10 6.09 5.30
C ILE A 878 31.61 7.20 6.22
N ASP A 879 31.17 8.44 5.97
CA ASP A 879 31.58 9.61 6.74
C ASP A 879 30.48 10.09 7.72
N ILE A 880 29.41 9.32 7.91
CA ILE A 880 28.31 9.59 8.85
C ILE A 880 28.29 8.54 9.98
N LEU A 881 28.41 8.98 11.24
CA LEU A 881 28.27 8.14 12.43
C LEU A 881 27.06 8.59 13.27
N VAL A 882 26.05 7.74 13.44
CA VAL A 882 24.89 8.00 14.31
C VAL A 882 25.03 7.21 15.61
N ILE A 883 25.03 7.91 16.75
CA ILE A 883 25.26 7.33 18.07
C ILE A 883 23.96 7.34 18.90
N ASN A 884 23.49 6.17 19.34
CA ASN A 884 22.30 6.08 20.20
C ASN A 884 22.55 6.70 21.60
N GLY A 885 21.85 7.79 21.92
CA GLY A 885 21.93 8.48 23.22
C GLY A 885 20.88 8.07 24.26
N TYR A 886 20.08 7.02 24.05
CA TYR A 886 18.86 6.74 24.83
C TYR A 886 18.76 5.32 25.46
N PHE A 887 18.06 5.24 26.60
CA PHE A 887 17.61 4.04 27.34
C PHE A 887 16.56 4.49 28.39
N GLU A 888 15.41 3.86 28.71
CA GLU A 888 14.64 2.69 28.25
C GLU A 888 13.17 2.88 28.71
N ALA A 889 12.16 2.85 27.83
CA ALA A 889 10.71 2.82 28.20
C ALA A 889 9.71 2.53 27.06
N GLY A 890 10.15 2.04 25.88
CA GLY A 890 9.24 1.73 24.77
C GLY A 890 8.79 2.91 23.88
N ASN A 891 9.53 4.03 23.87
CA ASN A 891 9.39 5.05 22.82
C ASN A 891 10.55 4.90 21.83
N THR A 892 10.28 4.44 20.61
CA THR A 892 11.28 3.92 19.67
C THR A 892 11.86 4.96 18.69
N GLY A 893 11.26 6.15 18.59
CA GLY A 893 11.44 7.03 17.43
C GLY A 893 12.67 7.96 17.38
N TYR A 894 13.46 8.14 18.44
CA TYR A 894 14.48 9.21 18.46
C TYR A 894 15.75 8.91 17.66
N HIS A 895 16.27 7.69 17.80
CA HIS A 895 17.43 7.23 17.04
C HIS A 895 16.99 6.83 15.63
N SER A 896 15.84 6.15 15.50
CA SER A 896 15.28 5.80 14.19
C SER A 896 15.04 7.05 13.35
N SER A 897 14.48 8.15 13.89
CA SER A 897 14.22 9.36 13.08
C SER A 897 15.47 10.00 12.45
N TYR A 898 16.67 9.60 12.85
CA TYR A 898 17.91 9.93 12.13
C TYR A 898 18.21 8.89 11.04
N LEU A 899 18.09 7.60 11.36
CA LEU A 899 18.29 6.50 10.41
C LEU A 899 17.28 6.58 9.26
N ASP A 900 15.98 6.60 9.59
CA ASP A 900 14.84 6.71 8.67
C ASP A 900 15.01 7.87 7.67
N VAL A 901 15.60 9.00 8.12
CA VAL A 901 15.86 10.18 7.27
C VAL A 901 17.14 10.03 6.44
N LEU A 902 18.19 9.39 6.95
CA LEU A 902 19.41 9.12 6.18
C LEU A 902 19.15 8.05 5.09
N ASP A 903 18.38 7.02 5.43
CA ASP A 903 17.89 6.01 4.48
C ASP A 903 17.02 6.67 3.40
N GLY A 904 16.09 7.56 3.79
CA GLY A 904 15.27 8.35 2.86
C GLY A 904 16.04 9.40 2.03
N LEU A 905 17.25 9.77 2.46
CA LEU A 905 18.18 10.60 1.67
C LEU A 905 19.17 9.76 0.84
N GLY A 906 19.10 8.43 0.90
CA GLY A 906 20.02 7.53 0.21
C GLY A 906 21.47 7.64 0.68
N LEU A 907 21.70 7.98 1.95
CA LEU A 907 23.05 8.18 2.52
C LEU A 907 23.42 7.06 3.48
N GLY A 908 24.52 6.36 3.20
CA GLY A 908 25.05 5.33 4.10
C GLY A 908 25.64 5.93 5.38
N TYR A 909 25.41 5.24 6.50
CA TYR A 909 25.85 5.63 7.82
C TYR A 909 26.33 4.42 8.63
N GLN A 910 27.18 4.69 9.63
CA GLN A 910 27.46 3.75 10.70
C GLN A 910 26.55 4.08 11.88
N ALA A 911 25.64 3.17 12.23
CA ALA A 911 24.93 3.24 13.50
C ALA A 911 25.82 2.63 14.60
N TRP A 912 25.83 3.26 15.78
CA TRP A 912 26.56 2.74 16.95
C TRP A 912 25.70 2.84 18.20
N ASP A 913 25.35 1.70 18.78
CA ASP A 913 24.65 1.62 20.06
C ASP A 913 25.66 1.39 21.20
N PRO A 914 25.88 2.37 22.10
CA PRO A 914 26.87 2.23 23.16
C PRO A 914 26.58 1.12 24.19
N PHE A 915 25.36 0.58 24.20
CA PHE A 915 24.90 -0.50 25.08
C PHE A 915 25.01 -1.88 24.43
N LEU A 916 24.99 -1.97 23.09
CA LEU A 916 25.15 -3.22 22.33
C LEU A 916 26.58 -3.40 21.80
N ASP A 917 27.11 -2.38 21.10
CA ASP A 917 28.38 -2.44 20.37
C ASP A 917 29.59 -2.09 21.26
N GLY A 918 29.32 -1.35 22.35
CA GLY A 918 30.28 -1.00 23.38
C GLY A 918 30.55 0.51 23.48
N PRO A 919 31.40 0.95 24.42
CA PRO A 919 31.58 2.37 24.70
C PRO A 919 32.19 3.11 23.50
N VAL A 920 31.62 4.25 23.14
CA VAL A 920 32.23 5.22 22.20
C VAL A 920 33.64 5.60 22.68
N THR A 921 34.61 5.56 21.78
CA THR A 921 36.04 5.80 22.04
C THR A 921 36.60 6.95 21.20
N THR A 922 37.79 7.47 21.57
CA THR A 922 38.51 8.43 20.74
C THR A 922 38.89 7.81 19.39
N GLU A 923 39.23 6.52 19.37
CA GLU A 923 39.55 5.78 18.14
C GLU A 923 38.36 5.76 17.16
N LEU A 924 37.14 5.45 17.64
CA LEU A 924 35.93 5.47 16.79
C LEU A 924 35.65 6.88 16.24
N LEU A 925 35.66 7.91 17.09
CA LEU A 925 35.37 9.27 16.63
C LEU A 925 36.44 9.82 15.66
N ALA A 926 37.69 9.34 15.76
CA ALA A 926 38.76 9.78 14.87
C ALA A 926 38.55 9.35 13.40
N GLU A 927 37.85 8.23 13.17
CA GLU A 927 37.50 7.75 11.82
C GLU A 927 36.60 8.76 11.09
N PHE A 928 35.74 9.48 11.82
CA PHE A 928 34.76 10.45 11.31
C PHE A 928 35.24 11.92 11.38
N THR A 929 36.55 12.17 11.42
CA THR A 929 37.10 13.54 11.54
C THR A 929 36.85 14.41 10.31
N ASN A 930 36.74 13.80 9.11
CA ASN A 930 36.38 14.49 7.87
C ASN A 930 34.86 14.45 7.58
N GLY A 931 34.10 13.81 8.46
CA GLY A 931 32.68 13.55 8.32
C GLY A 931 31.87 14.18 9.46
N VAL A 932 30.75 13.55 9.80
CA VAL A 932 29.82 14.01 10.83
C VAL A 932 29.50 12.93 11.86
N VAL A 933 29.53 13.33 13.13
CA VAL A 933 29.02 12.53 14.25
C VAL A 933 27.68 13.12 14.68
N MET A 934 26.63 12.31 14.64
CA MET A 934 25.29 12.65 15.08
C MET A 934 25.00 11.97 16.43
N TRP A 935 24.59 12.74 17.43
CA TRP A 935 24.32 12.24 18.78
C TRP A 935 22.88 12.59 19.22
N PRO A 936 21.86 11.86 18.74
CA PRO A 936 20.48 12.01 19.21
C PRO A 936 20.29 11.61 20.67
N ILE A 937 19.96 12.58 21.53
CA ILE A 937 19.62 12.36 22.94
C ILE A 937 18.10 12.47 23.11
N GLY A 938 17.37 11.36 22.98
CA GLY A 938 15.90 11.37 23.05
C GLY A 938 15.33 12.07 24.29
N TYR A 939 15.86 11.73 25.48
CA TYR A 939 15.52 12.39 26.74
C TYR A 939 16.72 12.39 27.69
N PHE A 940 17.28 13.55 28.04
CA PHE A 940 18.42 13.62 28.96
C PHE A 940 17.97 13.55 30.43
N HIS A 941 18.51 12.60 31.20
CA HIS A 941 18.23 12.52 32.64
C HIS A 941 19.44 12.03 33.46
N THR A 942 19.84 12.84 34.44
CA THR A 942 21.05 12.65 35.28
C THR A 942 21.11 11.34 36.08
N GLY A 943 20.01 10.59 36.19
CA GLY A 943 19.97 9.27 36.79
C GLY A 943 20.55 8.15 35.91
N PHE A 944 20.73 8.39 34.60
CA PHE A 944 21.31 7.42 33.67
C PHE A 944 22.78 7.74 33.43
N PRO A 945 23.72 6.87 33.87
CA PRO A 945 25.10 7.01 33.45
C PRO A 945 25.16 6.82 31.93
N ASP A 946 25.93 7.69 31.28
CA ASP A 946 26.46 7.57 29.91
C ASP A 946 25.77 8.34 28.77
N GLN A 947 24.63 9.03 29.00
CA GLN A 947 23.97 9.83 27.95
C GLN A 947 24.80 11.02 27.43
N LEU A 948 25.45 11.78 28.32
CA LEU A 948 26.53 12.74 27.99
C LEU A 948 27.33 13.09 29.25
N GLY A 949 27.82 12.05 29.95
CA GLY A 949 28.62 12.24 31.18
C GLY A 949 29.99 12.90 30.92
N PRO A 950 30.72 13.34 31.97
CA PRO A 950 31.98 14.09 31.82
C PRO A 950 33.04 13.42 30.93
N ALA A 951 33.05 12.09 30.86
CA ALA A 951 33.93 11.35 29.95
C ALA A 951 33.54 11.53 28.47
N ARG A 952 32.25 11.49 28.13
CA ARG A 952 31.75 11.66 26.75
C ARG A 952 31.84 13.13 26.31
N GLN A 953 31.62 14.06 27.24
CA GLN A 953 31.92 15.49 27.01
C GLN A 953 33.40 15.70 26.66
N ALA A 954 34.32 15.00 27.34
CA ALA A 954 35.75 15.08 27.00
C ALA A 954 36.07 14.49 25.62
N LEU A 955 35.46 13.36 25.25
CA LEU A 955 35.58 12.77 23.90
C LEU A 955 35.09 13.74 22.81
N LEU A 956 33.90 14.33 22.96
CA LEU A 956 33.39 15.30 21.98
C LEU A 956 34.27 16.57 21.92
N MET A 957 34.76 17.07 23.05
CA MET A 957 35.71 18.20 23.01
C MET A 957 37.04 17.84 22.34
N GLU A 958 37.50 16.59 22.40
CA GLU A 958 38.69 16.11 21.68
C GLU A 958 38.42 16.00 20.18
N TYR A 959 37.28 15.42 19.79
CA TYR A 959 36.83 15.32 18.39
C TYR A 959 36.64 16.68 17.70
N LEU A 960 36.01 17.65 18.38
CA LEU A 960 35.88 19.03 17.89
C LEU A 960 37.24 19.75 17.84
N GLN A 961 38.20 19.42 18.73
CA GLN A 961 39.57 19.95 18.64
C GLN A 961 40.34 19.40 17.43
N SER A 962 40.05 18.18 16.96
CA SER A 962 40.62 17.62 15.73
C SER A 962 39.95 18.13 14.45
N GLY A 963 38.81 18.81 14.56
CA GLY A 963 38.14 19.49 13.45
C GLY A 963 36.86 18.82 12.92
N GLY A 964 36.38 17.76 13.56
CA GLY A 964 35.20 17.01 13.09
C GLY A 964 33.87 17.73 13.30
N SER A 965 32.85 17.34 12.54
CA SER A 965 31.50 17.95 12.56
C SER A 965 30.55 17.22 13.52
N LEU A 966 29.80 17.97 14.34
CA LEU A 966 28.88 17.40 15.35
C LEU A 966 27.43 17.88 15.19
N VAL A 967 26.48 16.94 15.05
CA VAL A 967 25.06 17.20 15.28
C VAL A 967 24.68 16.72 16.68
N LEU A 968 24.18 17.62 17.52
CA LEU A 968 23.68 17.31 18.85
C LEU A 968 22.20 17.71 18.95
N SER A 969 21.32 16.77 19.26
CA SER A 969 19.89 17.05 19.47
C SER A 969 19.40 16.43 20.76
N GLY A 970 18.32 16.98 21.33
CA GLY A 970 17.63 16.29 22.40
C GLY A 970 16.82 17.13 23.38
N ALA A 971 15.85 16.48 24.01
CA ALA A 971 15.04 17.04 25.07
C ALA A 971 15.90 17.31 26.32
N TYR A 972 15.84 18.55 26.82
CA TYR A 972 16.47 19.03 28.05
C TYR A 972 18.01 18.91 28.16
N ALA A 973 18.69 18.31 27.18
CA ALA A 973 20.14 18.07 27.20
C ALA A 973 20.93 19.38 27.41
N THR A 974 20.50 20.44 26.73
CA THR A 974 21.12 21.77 26.77
C THR A 974 21.15 22.37 28.18
N ALA A 975 20.07 22.21 28.96
CA ALA A 975 19.94 22.72 30.31
C ALA A 975 20.92 22.07 31.31
N PHE A 976 21.17 20.77 31.16
CA PHE A 976 22.14 20.05 31.98
C PHE A 976 23.59 20.28 31.54
N LEU A 977 23.80 20.71 30.29
CA LEU A 977 25.11 21.04 29.73
C LEU A 977 25.52 22.51 29.94
N ASP A 978 24.60 23.41 30.30
CA ASP A 978 24.78 24.88 30.40
C ASP A 978 26.08 25.35 31.09
N SER A 979 26.54 24.64 32.12
CA SER A 979 27.75 24.97 32.88
C SER A 979 29.01 24.16 32.50
N THR A 980 28.94 23.38 31.43
CA THR A 980 30.02 22.49 30.97
C THR A 980 30.91 23.17 29.92
N ALA A 981 32.19 22.79 29.89
CA ALA A 981 33.14 23.35 28.93
C ALA A 981 32.77 23.05 27.46
N LEU A 982 32.11 21.90 27.19
CA LEU A 982 31.57 21.58 25.86
C LEU A 982 30.56 22.65 25.43
N PHE A 983 29.59 22.95 26.29
CA PHE A 983 28.52 23.89 25.98
C PHE A 983 29.01 25.35 25.89
N THR A 984 29.84 25.79 26.84
CA THR A 984 30.27 27.21 26.91
C THR A 984 31.45 27.56 26.00
N ASN A 985 32.33 26.60 25.70
CA ASN A 985 33.60 26.88 25.01
C ASN A 985 33.72 26.24 23.62
N TYR A 986 32.82 25.31 23.25
CA TYR A 986 32.79 24.67 21.93
C TYR A 986 31.47 24.92 21.20
N LEU A 987 30.33 24.81 21.90
CA LEU A 987 29.02 25.13 21.31
C LEU A 987 28.68 26.62 21.44
N PHE A 988 29.35 27.34 22.36
CA PHE A 988 29.13 28.75 22.71
C PHE A 988 27.65 29.09 22.97
N LEU A 989 27.01 28.24 23.79
CA LEU A 989 25.60 28.36 24.14
C LEU A 989 25.39 28.82 25.58
N GLN A 990 24.23 29.41 25.82
CA GLN A 990 23.62 29.55 27.13
C GLN A 990 22.17 29.03 27.05
N HIS A 991 21.74 28.27 28.05
CA HIS A 991 20.36 27.82 28.19
C HIS A 991 19.51 28.91 28.86
N GLU A 992 18.29 29.14 28.36
CA GLU A 992 17.36 30.12 28.92
C GLU A 992 16.19 29.47 29.67
N GLN A 993 15.46 28.56 29.02
CA GLN A 993 14.34 27.84 29.66
C GLN A 993 14.05 26.46 29.03
N TRP A 994 13.29 25.65 29.77
CA TRP A 994 13.14 24.21 29.57
C TRP A 994 12.08 23.82 28.55
N ASP A 995 10.95 24.53 28.56
CA ASP A 995 9.74 24.23 27.80
C ASP A 995 9.30 25.49 27.07
N MET A 996 9.11 25.39 25.75
CA MET A 996 8.79 26.53 24.90
C MET A 996 7.32 26.67 24.51
N ASP A 997 6.56 25.58 24.37
CA ASP A 997 5.15 25.60 23.95
C ASP A 997 4.86 26.42 22.67
N LEU A 998 5.84 26.47 21.74
CA LEU A 998 5.77 27.13 20.43
C LEU A 998 6.15 26.12 19.32
N PRO A 999 5.19 25.64 18.50
CA PRO A 999 5.47 24.62 17.48
C PRO A 999 6.18 25.17 16.23
N GLY A 1000 6.04 26.45 15.90
CA GLY A 1000 6.63 27.01 14.68
C GLY A 1000 8.07 27.47 14.88
N LEU A 1001 8.93 27.18 13.91
CA LEU A 1001 10.32 27.64 13.82
C LEU A 1001 10.50 28.50 12.56
N LEU A 1002 11.17 29.65 12.72
CA LEU A 1002 11.52 30.55 11.63
C LEU A 1002 13.03 30.51 11.38
N GLY A 1003 13.41 30.30 10.13
CA GLY A 1003 14.78 30.35 9.66
C GLY A 1003 15.40 31.75 9.81
N GLU A 1004 16.65 31.81 10.26
CA GLU A 1004 17.37 33.08 10.40
C GLU A 1004 18.05 33.46 9.07
N PRO A 1005 17.69 34.61 8.45
CA PRO A 1005 18.18 34.97 7.12
C PRO A 1005 19.70 35.08 7.03
N GLY A 1006 20.27 34.46 6.00
CA GLY A 1006 21.71 34.37 5.75
C GLY A 1006 22.48 33.35 6.62
N ASN A 1007 21.81 32.52 7.43
CA ASN A 1007 22.44 31.35 8.07
C ASN A 1007 22.42 30.14 7.11
N THR A 1008 23.56 29.48 6.86
CA THR A 1008 23.66 28.36 5.92
C THR A 1008 22.63 27.25 6.16
N VAL A 1009 22.29 26.94 7.42
CA VAL A 1009 21.34 25.87 7.77
C VAL A 1009 19.89 26.37 7.88
N GLY A 1010 19.66 27.67 8.11
CA GLY A 1010 18.33 28.22 8.38
C GLY A 1010 17.73 29.10 7.28
N ASP A 1011 18.53 29.67 6.38
CA ASP A 1011 18.05 30.67 5.42
C ASP A 1011 17.01 30.09 4.47
N GLY A 1012 15.83 30.73 4.42
CA GLY A 1012 14.71 30.33 3.57
C GLY A 1012 13.85 29.15 4.07
N LEU A 1013 14.12 28.59 5.25
CA LEU A 1013 13.35 27.48 5.80
C LEU A 1013 12.48 27.93 6.99
N ASP A 1014 11.18 27.62 6.96
CA ASP A 1014 10.28 27.67 8.11
C ASP A 1014 9.85 26.23 8.43
N LEU A 1015 9.92 25.80 9.69
CA LEU A 1015 9.67 24.41 10.10
C LEU A 1015 8.57 24.31 11.17
N GLN A 1016 7.91 23.16 11.27
CA GLN A 1016 6.92 22.84 12.28
C GLN A 1016 7.35 21.69 13.19
N LEU A 1017 7.06 21.85 14.48
CA LEU A 1017 7.22 20.84 15.51
C LEU A 1017 5.83 20.28 15.87
N SER A 1018 5.68 18.96 15.76
CA SER A 1018 4.46 18.17 16.02
C SER A 1018 3.77 18.46 17.36
N ASN A 1019 4.52 18.95 18.36
CA ASN A 1019 3.99 19.53 19.59
C ASN A 1019 5.05 20.42 20.28
N GLY A 1020 4.58 21.26 21.21
CA GLY A 1020 5.38 22.21 21.99
C GLY A 1020 6.23 21.63 23.13
N PHE A 1021 6.09 20.34 23.46
CA PHE A 1021 6.69 19.74 24.65
C PHE A 1021 8.15 19.34 24.42
N TYR A 1022 8.96 19.35 25.48
CA TYR A 1022 10.37 18.92 25.48
C TYR A 1022 11.34 19.80 24.66
N GLN A 1023 10.91 21.01 24.31
CA GLN A 1023 11.67 22.01 23.54
C GLN A 1023 12.31 23.06 24.46
N SER A 1024 13.62 23.24 24.41
CA SER A 1024 14.31 24.27 25.20
C SER A 1024 14.66 25.54 24.40
N GLU A 1025 14.77 26.68 25.08
CA GLU A 1025 15.24 27.95 24.50
C GLU A 1025 16.74 28.13 24.75
N LEU A 1026 17.44 28.57 23.70
CA LEU A 1026 18.86 28.88 23.73
C LEU A 1026 19.15 30.35 23.44
N THR A 1027 20.31 30.79 23.92
CA THR A 1027 21.01 31.98 23.45
C THR A 1027 22.33 31.54 22.80
N ALA A 1028 22.51 31.86 21.52
CA ALA A 1028 23.79 31.71 20.81
C ALA A 1028 24.74 32.85 21.19
N LEU A 1029 25.98 32.53 21.54
CA LEU A 1029 27.04 33.49 21.85
C LEU A 1029 28.13 33.42 20.76
N PRO A 1030 28.65 34.56 20.24
CA PRO A 1030 29.68 34.53 19.20
C PRO A 1030 30.89 33.68 19.60
N PRO A 1031 31.41 32.81 18.71
CA PRO A 1031 31.14 32.73 17.26
C PRO A 1031 29.83 32.03 16.85
N ALA A 1032 29.12 31.35 17.74
CA ALA A 1032 27.89 30.64 17.39
C ALA A 1032 26.81 31.58 16.83
N GLN A 1033 26.10 31.10 15.82
CA GLN A 1033 25.03 31.82 15.12
C GLN A 1033 23.72 31.07 15.26
N LYS A 1034 22.63 31.79 15.51
CA LYS A 1034 21.30 31.19 15.46
C LYS A 1034 20.98 30.79 14.01
N ALA A 1035 20.48 29.57 13.82
CA ALA A 1035 19.96 29.07 12.55
C ALA A 1035 18.43 29.12 12.50
N PHE A 1036 17.75 28.76 13.59
CA PHE A 1036 16.29 28.84 13.71
C PHE A 1036 15.87 29.51 15.01
N SER A 1037 14.84 30.33 14.93
CA SER A 1037 14.15 30.94 16.08
C SER A 1037 12.75 30.35 16.26
N TYR A 1038 12.20 30.41 17.47
CA TYR A 1038 10.79 30.05 17.68
C TYR A 1038 9.87 31.19 17.20
N ASP A 1039 8.82 30.86 16.44
CA ASP A 1039 7.76 31.80 16.08
C ASP A 1039 6.88 32.12 17.30
N PRO A 1040 6.88 33.36 17.82
CA PRO A 1040 6.03 33.76 18.94
C PRO A 1040 4.53 33.82 18.63
N LEU A 1041 4.11 33.61 17.37
CA LEU A 1041 2.71 33.55 16.96
C LEU A 1041 2.15 32.12 16.89
N SER A 1042 3.02 31.11 16.84
CA SER A 1042 2.66 29.70 16.59
C SER A 1042 1.96 28.98 17.75
N GLY A 1043 2.01 29.51 18.98
CA GLY A 1043 1.53 28.79 20.17
C GLY A 1043 1.25 29.66 21.39
N ALA A 1044 1.06 29.01 22.53
CA ALA A 1044 0.75 29.65 23.81
C ALA A 1044 1.99 29.99 24.66
N GLY A 1045 3.17 29.58 24.19
CA GLY A 1045 4.46 29.79 24.83
C GLY A 1045 4.91 31.25 24.98
N THR A 1046 6.04 31.47 25.63
CA THR A 1046 6.62 32.82 25.79
C THR A 1046 8.13 32.77 25.91
N LEU A 1047 8.82 33.35 24.92
CA LEU A 1047 10.27 33.54 24.88
C LEU A 1047 10.75 34.33 26.12
N GLN A 1048 11.85 33.88 26.74
CA GLN A 1048 12.48 34.54 27.89
C GLN A 1048 13.84 35.17 27.56
N GLY A 1049 14.49 34.78 26.46
CA GLY A 1049 15.87 35.16 26.14
C GLY A 1049 16.18 35.22 24.65
N GLY A 1050 17.22 34.50 24.21
CA GLY A 1050 17.75 34.56 22.84
C GLY A 1050 16.84 33.98 21.75
N GLY A 1051 15.79 33.25 22.12
CA GLY A 1051 14.79 32.71 21.22
C GLY A 1051 15.31 31.73 20.17
N ALA A 1052 16.49 31.12 20.38
CA ALA A 1052 17.07 30.14 19.47
C ALA A 1052 16.52 28.73 19.74
N ALA A 1053 16.10 28.06 18.67
CA ALA A 1053 15.72 26.65 18.65
C ALA A 1053 16.83 25.77 18.06
N VAL A 1054 17.55 26.28 17.06
CA VAL A 1054 18.73 25.64 16.46
C VAL A 1054 19.87 26.65 16.35
N VAL A 1055 21.09 26.22 16.65
CA VAL A 1055 22.30 27.05 16.61
C VAL A 1055 23.42 26.32 15.85
N THR A 1056 24.14 27.06 15.01
CA THR A 1056 25.33 26.59 14.28
C THR A 1056 26.62 27.23 14.81
N VAL A 1057 27.73 26.49 14.72
CA VAL A 1057 29.10 26.97 14.97
C VAL A 1057 29.94 26.60 13.76
N ASP A 1058 30.62 27.59 13.15
CA ASP A 1058 31.56 27.38 12.04
C ASP A 1058 32.91 28.01 12.42
N GLU A 1059 33.85 27.15 12.83
CA GLU A 1059 35.21 27.50 13.25
C GLU A 1059 36.19 26.53 12.57
N THR A 1060 37.23 26.02 13.25
CA THR A 1060 38.04 24.90 12.73
C THR A 1060 37.31 23.54 12.83
N TYR A 1061 36.06 23.54 13.27
CA TYR A 1061 35.11 22.42 13.35
C TYR A 1061 33.71 22.99 13.10
N LYS A 1062 32.74 22.12 12.80
CA LYS A 1062 31.33 22.50 12.64
C LYS A 1062 30.47 21.86 13.74
N ALA A 1063 29.46 22.58 14.21
CA ALA A 1063 28.47 22.00 15.11
C ALA A 1063 27.07 22.56 14.86
N ALA A 1064 26.06 21.69 14.86
CA ALA A 1064 24.64 22.06 14.89
C ALA A 1064 24.02 21.52 16.19
N VAL A 1065 23.34 22.40 16.93
CA VAL A 1065 22.65 22.05 18.17
C VAL A 1065 21.17 22.31 18.03
N LEU A 1066 20.37 21.25 18.07
CA LEU A 1066 18.91 21.30 18.05
C LEU A 1066 18.42 21.20 19.50
N ALA A 1067 17.67 22.20 19.98
CA ALA A 1067 17.18 22.27 21.36
C ALA A 1067 15.95 21.37 21.65
N PHE A 1068 15.70 20.41 20.74
CA PHE A 1068 14.58 19.49 20.70
C PHE A 1068 15.05 18.17 20.02
N PRO A 1069 14.37 17.03 20.23
CA PRO A 1069 14.61 15.81 19.44
C PRO A 1069 14.16 15.97 17.98
N LEU A 1070 14.92 15.44 17.01
CA LEU A 1070 14.55 15.52 15.58
C LEU A 1070 13.17 14.91 15.28
N SER A 1071 12.79 13.83 15.96
CA SER A 1071 11.46 13.23 15.86
C SER A 1071 10.31 14.16 16.22
N SER A 1072 10.57 15.29 16.90
CA SER A 1072 9.56 16.30 17.19
C SER A 1072 9.22 17.16 15.98
N VAL A 1073 10.13 17.30 15.00
CA VAL A 1073 9.88 17.92 13.69
C VAL A 1073 8.85 17.07 12.94
N VAL A 1074 7.90 17.71 12.24
CA VAL A 1074 6.92 17.01 11.39
C VAL A 1074 7.63 16.27 10.24
N ALA A 1075 7.05 15.19 9.71
CA ALA A 1075 7.76 14.26 8.84
C ALA A 1075 8.40 14.94 7.61
N GLY A 1076 7.64 15.74 6.85
CA GLY A 1076 8.12 16.43 5.65
C GLY A 1076 9.30 17.40 5.89
N ASP A 1077 9.35 18.01 7.08
CA ASP A 1077 10.39 18.99 7.43
C ASP A 1077 11.72 18.33 7.87
N ARG A 1078 11.70 17.05 8.27
CA ARG A 1078 12.90 16.36 8.80
C ARG A 1078 13.97 16.20 7.74
N SER A 1079 13.62 15.74 6.55
CA SER A 1079 14.55 15.47 5.46
C SER A 1079 15.17 16.77 4.95
N LEU A 1080 14.38 17.84 4.83
CA LEU A 1080 14.88 19.18 4.46
C LEU A 1080 15.90 19.71 5.47
N LEU A 1081 15.58 19.67 6.77
CA LEU A 1081 16.50 20.10 7.82
C LEU A 1081 17.78 19.25 7.85
N MET A 1082 17.65 17.92 7.70
CA MET A 1082 18.81 17.02 7.74
C MET A 1082 19.71 17.20 6.52
N ALA A 1083 19.13 17.27 5.31
CA ALA A 1083 19.87 17.53 4.07
C ALA A 1083 20.66 18.84 4.19
N ARG A 1084 20.04 19.92 4.68
CA ARG A 1084 20.71 21.22 4.84
C ARG A 1084 21.83 21.21 5.89
N ILE A 1085 21.67 20.43 6.97
CA ILE A 1085 22.73 20.20 7.96
C ILE A 1085 23.91 19.43 7.34
N LEU A 1086 23.61 18.38 6.56
CA LEU A 1086 24.61 17.51 5.94
C LEU A 1086 25.39 18.21 4.82
N GLU A 1087 24.70 18.93 3.94
CA GLU A 1087 25.28 19.79 2.89
C GLU A 1087 26.28 20.79 3.49
N TRP A 1088 25.96 21.38 4.64
CA TRP A 1088 26.89 22.27 5.35
C TRP A 1088 28.03 21.52 6.06
N MET A 1089 27.81 20.32 6.60
CA MET A 1089 28.79 19.62 7.44
C MET A 1089 29.78 18.73 6.70
N LEU A 1090 29.35 18.09 5.61
CA LEU A 1090 30.17 17.16 4.84
C LEU A 1090 31.03 17.91 3.79
N PRO A 1091 32.07 17.27 3.23
CA PRO A 1091 32.72 17.76 2.02
C PRO A 1091 31.71 17.86 0.87
N PRO A 1092 31.82 18.86 -0.03
CA PRO A 1092 30.96 18.92 -1.22
C PRO A 1092 31.12 17.64 -2.05
N ASN A 1093 30.02 16.96 -2.37
CA ASN A 1093 30.03 15.87 -3.34
C ASN A 1093 30.26 16.49 -4.74
N PRO A 1094 31.34 16.15 -5.47
CA PRO A 1094 31.59 16.72 -6.79
C PRO A 1094 30.55 16.31 -7.84
N CYS A 1095 29.73 15.28 -7.58
CA CYS A 1095 28.60 14.88 -8.43
C CYS A 1095 27.23 15.46 -7.99
N ALA A 1096 27.18 16.44 -7.07
CA ALA A 1096 25.90 16.97 -6.57
C ALA A 1096 25.11 17.80 -7.60
N ASP A 1097 25.78 18.35 -8.62
CA ASP A 1097 25.19 19.19 -9.67
C ASP A 1097 25.83 18.82 -11.03
N PRO A 1098 25.37 17.73 -11.69
CA PRO A 1098 25.96 17.25 -12.93
C PRO A 1098 25.69 18.24 -14.08
N PHE A 1099 26.73 18.54 -14.87
CA PHE A 1099 26.71 19.66 -15.81
C PHE A 1099 27.28 19.28 -17.17
N ILE A 1100 27.02 20.09 -18.20
CA ILE A 1100 27.70 20.01 -19.50
C ILE A 1100 28.78 21.08 -19.54
N ARG A 1101 30.04 20.68 -19.68
CA ARG A 1101 31.18 21.59 -19.78
C ARG A 1101 31.08 22.40 -21.06
N GLY A 1102 30.91 23.71 -20.91
CA GLY A 1102 30.67 24.66 -21.99
C GLY A 1102 29.22 25.14 -22.10
N ASP A 1103 28.25 24.51 -21.45
CA ASP A 1103 26.86 24.97 -21.34
C ASP A 1103 26.76 25.95 -20.17
N SER A 1104 27.30 27.14 -20.39
CA SER A 1104 27.46 28.17 -19.35
C SER A 1104 26.14 28.78 -18.90
N ASN A 1105 25.06 28.58 -19.67
CA ASN A 1105 23.73 29.11 -19.38
C ASN A 1105 22.70 28.03 -18.98
N SER A 1106 23.14 26.76 -18.85
CA SER A 1106 22.33 25.60 -18.43
C SER A 1106 21.14 25.33 -19.36
N SER A 1107 21.34 25.44 -20.67
CA SER A 1107 20.31 25.19 -21.71
C SER A 1107 20.20 23.74 -22.19
N GLY A 1108 21.12 22.86 -21.77
CA GLY A 1108 21.29 21.52 -22.32
C GLY A 1108 22.05 21.48 -23.65
N ALA A 1109 22.61 22.61 -24.12
CA ALA A 1109 23.30 22.69 -25.41
C ALA A 1109 24.47 23.68 -25.37
N VAL A 1110 25.64 23.27 -25.88
CA VAL A 1110 26.81 24.15 -26.01
C VAL A 1110 26.76 24.90 -27.34
N ASP A 1111 26.37 26.17 -27.33
CA ASP A 1111 26.32 27.04 -28.50
C ASP A 1111 26.90 28.47 -28.28
N ILE A 1112 26.52 29.43 -29.11
CA ILE A 1112 27.02 30.81 -29.00
C ILE A 1112 26.35 31.61 -27.87
N ALA A 1113 25.20 31.16 -27.35
CA ALA A 1113 24.54 31.71 -26.18
C ALA A 1113 25.42 31.58 -24.93
N ASP A 1114 26.14 30.47 -24.78
CA ASP A 1114 27.10 30.24 -23.69
C ASP A 1114 28.26 31.22 -23.73
N VAL A 1115 28.84 31.42 -24.92
CA VAL A 1115 29.88 32.43 -25.13
C VAL A 1115 29.37 33.82 -24.76
N ILE A 1116 28.10 34.14 -25.06
CA ILE A 1116 27.50 35.43 -24.71
C ILE A 1116 27.27 35.52 -23.19
N PHE A 1117 26.81 34.45 -22.56
CA PHE A 1117 26.57 34.35 -21.12
C PHE A 1117 27.88 34.51 -20.33
N LEU A 1118 28.92 33.73 -20.67
CA LEU A 1118 30.28 33.85 -20.15
C LEU A 1118 30.82 35.28 -20.29
N LEU A 1119 30.65 35.92 -21.45
CA LEU A 1119 31.13 37.30 -21.64
C LEU A 1119 30.33 38.34 -20.86
N ASP A 1120 29.03 38.12 -20.60
CA ASP A 1120 28.21 39.01 -19.77
C ASP A 1120 28.48 38.82 -18.26
N TYR A 1121 28.77 37.59 -17.84
CA TYR A 1121 29.34 37.27 -16.53
C TYR A 1121 30.69 37.97 -16.31
N LEU A 1122 31.65 37.79 -17.23
CA LEU A 1122 33.03 38.30 -17.10
C LEU A 1122 33.16 39.82 -17.23
N PHE A 1123 32.27 40.49 -17.99
CA PHE A 1123 32.43 41.91 -18.34
C PHE A 1123 31.23 42.82 -18.03
N SER A 1124 30.09 42.27 -17.64
CA SER A 1124 28.89 43.03 -17.25
C SER A 1124 28.47 42.69 -15.80
N SER A 1125 27.17 42.50 -15.56
CA SER A 1125 26.59 42.04 -14.29
C SER A 1125 25.61 40.91 -14.58
N GLY A 1126 26.02 39.96 -15.43
CA GLY A 1126 25.27 38.74 -15.72
C GLY A 1126 25.26 37.77 -14.53
N GLY A 1127 24.52 36.67 -14.68
CA GLY A 1127 24.56 35.57 -13.72
C GLY A 1127 25.87 34.78 -13.81
N THR A 1128 26.25 34.10 -12.73
CA THR A 1128 27.34 33.12 -12.73
C THR A 1128 26.85 31.80 -13.36
N PRO A 1129 27.66 31.06 -14.13
CA PRO A 1129 27.36 29.67 -14.47
C PRO A 1129 27.11 28.82 -13.21
N SER A 1130 26.18 27.88 -13.28
CA SER A 1130 25.90 26.94 -12.17
C SER A 1130 25.92 25.51 -12.71
N PRO A 1131 26.85 24.65 -12.24
CA PRO A 1131 28.03 24.98 -11.43
C PRO A 1131 29.04 25.86 -12.19
N GLU A 1132 30.04 26.45 -11.51
CA GLU A 1132 31.04 27.33 -12.16
C GLU A 1132 31.86 26.57 -13.23
N GLU A 1133 32.04 25.27 -13.01
CA GLU A 1133 32.70 24.30 -13.88
C GLU A 1133 32.03 24.16 -15.27
N ALA A 1134 30.73 24.46 -15.38
CA ALA A 1134 30.03 24.52 -16.67
C ALA A 1134 30.53 25.67 -17.56
N GLY A 1135 31.04 26.74 -16.96
CA GLY A 1135 31.70 27.85 -17.65
C GLY A 1135 33.19 27.62 -17.93
N ASP A 1136 33.87 26.76 -17.15
CA ASP A 1136 35.28 26.36 -17.39
C ASP A 1136 35.36 25.36 -18.54
N ALA A 1137 35.10 25.89 -19.74
CA ALA A 1137 35.07 25.16 -21.00
C ALA A 1137 36.45 24.59 -21.38
N ASN A 1138 37.53 25.19 -20.89
CA ASN A 1138 38.89 24.75 -21.19
C ASN A 1138 39.46 23.73 -20.16
N ALA A 1139 38.82 23.61 -19.00
CA ALA A 1139 39.16 22.73 -17.87
C ALA A 1139 40.54 23.02 -17.24
N ASP A 1140 40.90 24.29 -17.06
CA ASP A 1140 42.13 24.69 -16.34
C ASP A 1140 41.90 25.18 -14.89
N GLY A 1141 40.64 25.21 -14.45
CA GLY A 1141 40.25 25.61 -13.10
C GLY A 1141 40.14 27.12 -12.89
N ALA A 1142 40.09 27.92 -13.97
CA ALA A 1142 39.98 29.37 -13.89
C ALA A 1142 39.00 29.94 -14.93
N LEU A 1143 37.76 30.15 -14.51
CA LEU A 1143 36.68 30.77 -15.29
C LEU A 1143 37.06 32.18 -15.79
N ASP A 1144 37.57 32.29 -17.03
CA ASP A 1144 38.08 33.54 -17.60
C ASP A 1144 37.83 33.71 -19.11
N ILE A 1145 38.40 34.74 -19.73
CA ILE A 1145 38.18 35.00 -21.18
C ILE A 1145 38.71 33.88 -22.09
N SER A 1146 39.60 33.02 -21.58
CA SER A 1146 40.12 31.87 -22.31
C SER A 1146 39.05 30.81 -22.58
N ASP A 1147 38.03 30.66 -21.72
CA ASP A 1147 36.90 29.75 -21.92
C ASP A 1147 35.98 30.22 -23.05
N ALA A 1148 35.62 31.51 -23.05
CA ALA A 1148 34.88 32.12 -24.15
C ALA A 1148 35.65 32.03 -25.48
N ILE A 1149 36.99 32.10 -25.45
CA ILE A 1149 37.84 31.85 -26.62
C ILE A 1149 37.85 30.38 -27.01
N TYR A 1150 37.90 29.45 -26.04
CA TYR A 1150 37.89 28.01 -26.25
C TYR A 1150 36.60 27.58 -26.96
N LEU A 1151 35.44 27.98 -26.43
CA LEU A 1151 34.13 27.74 -27.04
C LEU A 1151 34.04 28.33 -28.45
N LEU A 1152 34.50 29.56 -28.68
CA LEU A 1152 34.51 30.14 -30.03
C LEU A 1152 35.40 29.36 -31.02
N VAL A 1153 36.53 28.81 -30.57
CA VAL A 1153 37.42 28.00 -31.41
C VAL A 1153 36.81 26.62 -31.67
N PHE A 1154 36.18 26.01 -30.67
CA PHE A 1154 35.41 24.77 -30.80
C PHE A 1154 34.27 24.93 -31.81
N LEU A 1155 33.38 25.91 -31.60
CA LEU A 1155 32.17 26.14 -32.40
C LEU A 1155 32.46 26.58 -33.86
N PHE A 1156 33.56 27.30 -34.12
CA PHE A 1156 33.78 27.96 -35.42
C PHE A 1156 35.09 27.66 -36.16
N ASP A 1157 36.14 27.13 -35.52
CA ASP A 1157 37.46 26.91 -36.16
C ASP A 1157 38.00 25.48 -35.99
N SER A 1158 37.10 24.50 -35.77
CA SER A 1158 37.43 23.07 -35.58
C SER A 1158 38.37 22.82 -34.39
N GLY A 1159 38.13 23.51 -33.27
CA GLY A 1159 38.77 23.22 -31.99
C GLY A 1159 38.49 21.80 -31.47
N ALA A 1160 39.19 21.42 -30.40
CA ALA A 1160 38.80 20.25 -29.63
C ALA A 1160 37.44 20.53 -28.94
N PRO A 1161 36.57 19.52 -28.76
CA PRO A 1161 35.41 19.64 -27.88
C PRO A 1161 35.88 19.90 -26.44
N PRO A 1162 35.01 20.49 -25.60
CA PRO A 1162 35.23 20.54 -24.15
C PRO A 1162 35.61 19.17 -23.60
N ALA A 1163 36.41 19.16 -22.52
CA ALA A 1163 36.66 17.94 -21.78
C ALA A 1163 35.36 17.42 -21.14
N ALA A 1164 35.34 16.15 -20.73
CA ALA A 1164 34.24 15.63 -19.93
C ALA A 1164 33.96 16.54 -18.70
N PRO A 1165 32.69 16.70 -18.30
CA PRO A 1165 31.48 16.14 -18.92
C PRO A 1165 31.04 16.91 -20.19
N TYR A 1166 31.02 16.24 -21.35
CA TYR A 1166 30.57 16.77 -22.65
C TYR A 1166 30.50 15.62 -23.67
N PRO A 1167 29.47 15.48 -24.52
CA PRO A 1167 28.36 16.42 -24.74
C PRO A 1167 27.24 16.35 -23.70
N ASP A 1168 27.17 15.23 -22.97
CA ASP A 1168 26.11 14.98 -21.99
C ASP A 1168 26.51 15.45 -20.58
N ALA A 1169 25.50 15.63 -19.71
CA ALA A 1169 25.73 16.06 -18.34
C ALA A 1169 26.42 14.97 -17.50
N GLY A 1170 27.35 15.37 -16.62
CA GLY A 1170 28.09 14.44 -15.77
C GLY A 1170 28.92 15.13 -14.70
N CYS A 1171 29.78 14.36 -14.03
CA CYS A 1171 30.64 14.86 -12.95
C CYS A 1171 31.95 15.52 -13.46
N PRO A 1172 32.60 16.40 -12.67
CA PRO A 1172 33.82 17.15 -13.03
C PRO A 1172 35.04 16.34 -13.50
#